data_AF-A0A812EYC7-F1
#
_entry.id   AF-A0A812EYC7-F1
#
_cell.length_a   1.000
_cell.length_b   1.000
_cell.length_c   1.000
_cell.angle_alpha   90.00
_cell.angle_beta   90.00
_cell.angle_gamma   90.00
#
_symmetry.space_group_name_H-M   'P 1'
#
loop_
_entity.id
_entity.type
_entity.pdbx_description
1 polymer ?
#
loop_
_entity_poly.entity_id
_entity_poly.type
_entity_poly.pdbx_seq_one_letter_code
_entity_poly.pdbx_strand_id
1 'polypeptide(L)'
;MKRNYPPDFTYADFAPKLTTEFFDPHAWASLFEKAGAKYVVLTSKHHEGFTNWPSKVSWNWNSMDVGPHRDLVGELAKAVKKTSVRFGLYHSLLEWFNPLYLKDKENNFKTQAFVKYKAMPELYELSDDVYWNSTNFLAWLYNESPVKETVCVNDRWGNNTACKHGGFFNCHDRYNPGTLQKKKWENAMTVDRYSWGYRRNLQLWQLLSTEDIIEQLAKTVSCGGNLLVNVGPTHDGLIPPIFQERLLEFGSWLKLNGEAIYGTKPWTYQNDTVTKNVWYTSRRVDHSSIVYAIVLKWPEVQTLHLGSPKFHILDARLVSFATRSIMATVLTSRCLPRFARQISLVASSSINNVHRKYQTSLIKQQATATEPASKPSRRHVITMIPGDGVGPSLMTSVQDVFSAAGVPVDFEEIFISEVQPGQSASTNTVIESFKRNGVGLKGIIATPANSVTGALESLNMRLRRQLDIFANVVWIKSLPGIKSRHSNLDFVVIREQQEGEYSGLEHESIRGVVESLKIITRDNSHRIAKFAFDYAMKNNRKKVTAIHKANIMKLGDGLFLECCKEVAAMYPDIQLETMIVDNCCMQLVSKPDQFDVMVLPNLYGNIVDNLASGLIGGAGVVPGGSFGHNVAIFEPGARHPFAEALGKNIANPTAILLTACRMLRHIHLDYHANVISNAVLKVISDGKVRTPDIGGYSSTTDITLAVIDNLNL
;
A
#
# COMPACT_ATOMS: atom_id res chain seq x y z
N MET A 1 17.70 -31.65 14.28
CA MET A 1 18.83 -32.33 13.61
C MET A 1 18.39 -33.61 12.91
N LYS A 2 18.02 -34.69 13.62
CA LYS A 2 17.71 -36.01 13.05
C LYS A 2 16.69 -36.08 11.88
N ARG A 3 15.74 -35.14 11.78
CA ARG A 3 14.73 -35.10 10.70
C ARG A 3 15.25 -34.52 9.39
N ASN A 4 16.22 -33.60 9.45
CA ASN A 4 16.58 -32.74 8.32
C ASN A 4 18.05 -32.89 7.90
N TYR A 5 18.85 -33.62 8.66
CA TYR A 5 20.29 -33.80 8.42
C TYR A 5 20.65 -35.28 8.61
N PRO A 6 21.71 -35.77 7.93
CA PRO A 6 22.17 -37.15 8.05
C PRO A 6 22.41 -37.57 9.51
N PRO A 7 22.40 -38.89 9.80
CA PRO A 7 22.94 -39.41 11.05
C PRO A 7 24.33 -38.82 11.34
N ASP A 8 24.60 -38.56 12.61
CA ASP A 8 25.87 -38.01 13.10
C ASP A 8 26.22 -36.57 12.70
N PHE A 9 25.32 -35.85 11.99
CA PHE A 9 25.53 -34.43 11.70
C PHE A 9 25.54 -33.59 12.98
N THR A 10 26.67 -32.92 13.23
CA THR A 10 26.94 -32.06 14.38
C THR A 10 26.78 -30.57 14.03
N TYR A 11 26.86 -29.69 15.03
CA TYR A 11 26.82 -28.26 14.77
C TYR A 11 28.04 -27.78 13.97
N ALA A 12 29.21 -28.41 14.16
CA ALA A 12 30.44 -28.06 13.45
C ALA A 12 30.32 -28.20 11.93
N ASP A 13 29.49 -29.14 11.47
CA ASP A 13 29.24 -29.41 10.05
C ASP A 13 28.46 -28.28 9.35
N PHE A 14 27.98 -27.27 10.09
CA PHE A 14 27.43 -26.04 9.50
C PHE A 14 28.50 -25.01 9.11
N ALA A 15 29.68 -25.02 9.74
CA ALA A 15 30.68 -23.98 9.49
C ALA A 15 31.15 -23.92 8.02
N PRO A 16 31.45 -25.04 7.34
CA PRO A 16 31.78 -25.02 5.90
C PRO A 16 30.60 -24.61 5.00
N LYS A 17 29.37 -24.62 5.52
CA LYS A 17 28.16 -24.25 4.78
C LYS A 17 27.85 -22.76 4.85
N LEU A 18 28.54 -21.99 5.69
CA LEU A 18 28.46 -20.54 5.68
C LEU A 18 29.35 -20.01 4.55
N THR A 19 28.78 -19.68 3.39
CA THR A 19 29.55 -19.31 2.20
C THR A 19 29.76 -17.80 2.07
N THR A 20 28.75 -17.00 2.45
CA THR A 20 28.75 -15.53 2.28
C THR A 20 29.08 -15.06 0.85
N GLU A 21 28.77 -15.87 -0.16
CA GLU A 21 29.04 -15.60 -1.57
C GLU A 21 28.54 -14.22 -2.04
N PHE A 22 27.39 -13.81 -1.53
CA PHE A 22 26.72 -12.55 -1.85
C PHE A 22 26.83 -11.51 -0.73
N PHE A 23 27.70 -11.73 0.26
CA PHE A 23 27.98 -10.73 1.29
C PHE A 23 28.77 -9.56 0.67
N ASP A 24 28.05 -8.44 0.51
CA ASP A 24 28.61 -7.14 0.13
C ASP A 24 28.50 -6.17 1.33
N PRO A 25 29.63 -5.83 2.00
CA PRO A 25 29.63 -4.94 3.14
C PRO A 25 29.22 -3.50 2.79
N HIS A 26 29.45 -3.05 1.54
CA HIS A 26 29.04 -1.72 1.08
C HIS A 26 27.54 -1.64 0.82
N ALA A 27 26.96 -2.69 0.22
CA ALA A 27 25.52 -2.78 0.05
C ALA A 27 24.79 -2.79 1.41
N TRP A 28 25.29 -3.58 2.37
CA TRP A 28 24.75 -3.62 3.73
C TRP A 28 24.84 -2.25 4.42
N ALA A 29 26.02 -1.61 4.38
CA ALA A 29 26.20 -0.29 4.97
C ALA A 29 25.25 0.76 4.36
N SER A 30 25.09 0.75 3.03
CA SER A 30 24.14 1.64 2.34
C SER A 30 22.69 1.37 2.74
N LEU A 31 22.29 0.10 2.85
CA LEU A 31 20.95 -0.29 3.30
C LEU A 31 20.66 0.24 4.70
N PHE A 32 21.58 0.05 5.66
CA PHE A 32 21.38 0.52 7.03
C PHE A 32 21.32 2.04 7.14
N GLU A 33 22.12 2.76 6.36
CA GLU A 33 22.04 4.21 6.29
C GLU A 33 20.70 4.69 5.72
N LYS A 34 20.24 4.09 4.61
CA LYS A 34 18.94 4.39 4.00
C LYS A 34 17.76 4.03 4.91
N ALA A 35 17.91 3.00 5.74
CA ALA A 35 16.94 2.63 6.75
C ALA A 35 16.85 3.66 7.91
N GLY A 36 17.70 4.69 7.92
CA GLY A 36 17.74 5.69 8.98
C GLY A 36 18.44 5.22 10.25
N ALA A 37 19.19 4.11 10.21
CA ALA A 37 19.91 3.64 11.38
C ALA A 37 20.97 4.68 11.81
N LYS A 38 21.16 4.85 13.12
CA LYS A 38 22.28 5.65 13.68
C LYS A 38 23.44 4.80 14.13
N TYR A 39 23.19 3.51 14.33
CA TYR A 39 24.19 2.50 14.58
C TYR A 39 23.71 1.16 14.03
N VAL A 40 24.65 0.26 13.77
CA VAL A 40 24.40 -1.14 13.42
C VAL A 40 25.21 -2.03 14.36
N VAL A 41 24.65 -3.18 14.72
CA VAL A 41 25.29 -4.16 15.59
C VAL A 41 25.44 -5.46 14.81
N LEU A 42 26.68 -5.88 14.54
CA LEU A 42 26.96 -7.19 13.95
C LEU A 42 27.26 -8.21 15.05
N THR A 43 26.70 -9.40 14.96
CA THR A 43 27.12 -10.54 15.78
C THR A 43 28.55 -10.92 15.40
N SER A 44 29.52 -10.55 16.24
CA SER A 44 30.92 -10.96 16.05
C SER A 44 31.10 -12.42 16.44
N LYS A 45 30.48 -12.85 17.54
CA LYS A 45 30.47 -14.23 18.04
C LYS A 45 29.17 -14.50 18.80
N HIS A 46 28.55 -15.64 18.55
CA HIS A 46 27.38 -16.12 19.32
C HIS A 46 27.77 -17.30 20.25
N HIS A 47 26.80 -17.88 20.96
CA HIS A 47 27.04 -18.84 22.04
C HIS A 47 27.71 -20.17 21.63
N GLU A 48 27.80 -20.47 20.34
CA GLU A 48 28.53 -21.61 19.78
C GLU A 48 30.05 -21.37 19.68
N GLY A 49 30.52 -20.12 19.85
CA GLY A 49 31.94 -19.75 19.85
C GLY A 49 32.55 -19.49 18.47
N PHE A 50 31.77 -19.54 17.39
CA PHE A 50 32.25 -19.25 16.04
C PHE A 50 32.45 -17.74 15.85
N THR A 51 33.67 -17.30 15.51
CA THR A 51 33.96 -15.87 15.34
C THR A 51 33.89 -15.44 13.87
N ASN A 52 33.24 -14.31 13.59
CA ASN A 52 33.14 -13.70 12.26
C ASN A 52 34.35 -12.82 11.89
N TRP A 53 35.47 -13.04 12.56
CA TRP A 53 36.78 -12.41 12.33
C TRP A 53 37.89 -13.44 12.62
N PRO A 54 39.12 -13.24 12.12
CA PRO A 54 40.24 -14.18 12.30
C PRO A 54 40.82 -14.12 13.72
N SER A 55 40.09 -14.64 14.71
CA SER A 55 40.55 -14.66 16.09
C SER A 55 41.67 -15.67 16.32
N LYS A 56 42.76 -15.25 16.98
CA LYS A 56 43.92 -16.12 17.27
C LYS A 56 43.60 -17.22 18.27
N VAL A 57 42.55 -17.03 19.08
CA VAL A 57 42.09 -18.00 20.08
C VAL A 57 40.84 -18.78 19.63
N SER A 58 40.38 -18.57 18.40
CA SER A 58 39.33 -19.36 17.72
C SER A 58 39.87 -20.09 16.50
N TRP A 59 41.08 -20.63 16.61
CA TRP A 59 41.74 -21.33 15.51
C TRP A 59 40.87 -22.44 14.94
N ASN A 60 40.71 -22.47 13.61
CA ASN A 60 39.87 -23.41 12.87
C ASN A 60 38.37 -23.38 13.24
N TRP A 61 37.92 -22.32 13.92
CA TRP A 61 36.53 -22.11 14.33
C TRP A 61 36.14 -20.64 14.16
N ASN A 62 36.47 -20.09 12.99
CA ASN A 62 36.19 -18.71 12.61
C ASN A 62 35.98 -18.58 11.09
N SER A 63 35.39 -17.45 10.66
CA SER A 63 35.02 -17.20 9.26
C SER A 63 36.21 -17.09 8.30
N MET A 64 37.43 -16.88 8.79
CA MET A 64 38.64 -16.83 7.95
C MET A 64 39.22 -18.23 7.72
N ASP A 65 39.21 -19.08 8.75
CA ASP A 65 39.79 -20.42 8.68
C ASP A 65 38.84 -21.44 8.04
N VAL A 66 37.52 -21.31 8.22
CA VAL A 66 36.51 -22.23 7.68
C VAL A 66 35.25 -21.50 7.22
N GLY A 67 34.66 -21.97 6.11
CA GLY A 67 33.48 -21.36 5.51
C GLY A 67 33.86 -20.30 4.48
N PRO A 68 33.64 -19.00 4.74
CA PRO A 68 33.75 -17.97 3.71
C PRO A 68 35.17 -17.49 3.42
N HIS A 69 36.14 -17.80 4.29
CA HIS A 69 37.53 -17.34 4.22
C HIS A 69 37.66 -15.80 4.18
N ARG A 70 36.85 -15.12 5.00
CA ARG A 70 36.73 -13.66 5.05
C ARG A 70 36.67 -13.12 6.49
N ASP A 71 37.18 -11.92 6.68
CA ASP A 71 37.02 -11.12 7.91
C ASP A 71 35.74 -10.28 7.81
N LEU A 72 34.60 -10.89 8.09
CA LEU A 72 33.28 -10.27 7.92
C LEU A 72 33.10 -9.05 8.84
N VAL A 73 33.64 -9.10 10.06
CA VAL A 73 33.64 -7.98 11.00
C VAL A 73 34.44 -6.81 10.46
N GLY A 74 35.70 -7.04 10.06
CA GLY A 74 36.59 -5.99 9.57
C GLY A 74 36.11 -5.36 8.26
N GLU A 75 35.58 -6.17 7.34
CA GLU A 75 35.01 -5.72 6.07
C GLU A 75 33.78 -4.82 6.29
N LEU A 76 32.81 -5.25 7.11
CA LEU A 76 31.62 -4.44 7.39
C LEU A 76 31.98 -3.17 8.17
N ALA A 77 32.90 -3.25 9.13
CA ALA A 77 33.36 -2.09 9.89
C ALA A 77 33.96 -1.02 8.96
N LYS A 78 34.80 -1.43 7.99
CA LYS A 78 35.40 -0.51 7.00
C LYS A 78 34.33 0.13 6.10
N ALA A 79 33.30 -0.61 5.70
CA ALA A 79 32.21 -0.09 4.87
C ALA A 79 31.33 0.90 5.65
N VAL A 80 30.93 0.55 6.88
CA VAL A 80 30.07 1.39 7.74
C VAL A 80 30.78 2.70 8.11
N LYS A 81 32.09 2.69 8.34
CA LYS A 81 32.90 3.90 8.59
C LYS A 81 32.81 4.96 7.48
N LYS A 82 32.39 4.59 6.26
CA LYS A 82 32.18 5.51 5.13
C LYS A 82 30.78 6.13 5.09
N THR A 83 29.91 5.77 6.04
CA THR A 83 28.52 6.25 6.14
C THR A 83 28.33 7.09 7.40
N SER A 84 27.13 7.63 7.60
CA SER A 84 26.73 8.31 8.84
C SER A 84 26.38 7.37 10.01
N VAL A 85 26.42 6.05 9.79
CA VAL A 85 26.05 5.01 10.77
C VAL A 85 27.24 4.64 11.66
N ARG A 86 27.03 4.50 12.97
CA ARG A 86 28.06 3.99 13.89
C ARG A 86 28.11 2.46 13.88
N PHE A 87 29.32 1.90 13.86
CA PHE A 87 29.51 0.46 13.92
C PHE A 87 29.57 -0.02 15.38
N GLY A 88 28.90 -1.13 15.68
CA GLY A 88 28.89 -1.80 16.96
C GLY A 88 28.88 -3.31 16.80
N LEU A 89 29.15 -4.02 17.90
CA LEU A 89 29.25 -5.47 17.90
C LEU A 89 28.42 -6.07 19.02
N TYR A 90 27.76 -7.18 18.71
CA TYR A 90 27.27 -8.13 19.70
C TYR A 90 28.34 -9.21 19.86
N HIS A 91 28.76 -9.44 21.10
CA HIS A 91 29.69 -10.52 21.43
C HIS A 91 29.13 -11.33 22.59
N SER A 92 29.00 -12.64 22.37
CA SER A 92 28.57 -13.57 23.42
C SER A 92 29.70 -13.91 24.38
N LEU A 93 29.46 -13.71 25.67
CA LEU A 93 30.40 -14.08 26.74
C LEU A 93 30.36 -15.57 27.12
N LEU A 94 29.52 -16.37 26.45
CA LEU A 94 29.35 -17.80 26.74
C LEU A 94 29.72 -18.64 25.53
N GLU A 95 30.25 -19.83 25.76
CA GLU A 95 30.46 -20.84 24.72
C GLU A 95 29.95 -22.21 25.16
N TRP A 96 28.80 -22.62 24.65
CA TRP A 96 28.08 -23.83 25.09
C TRP A 96 28.89 -25.11 24.97
N PHE A 97 29.83 -25.17 24.03
CA PHE A 97 30.59 -26.37 23.69
C PHE A 97 32.08 -26.27 24.01
N ASN A 98 32.55 -25.13 24.53
CA ASN A 98 33.98 -24.94 24.79
C ASN A 98 34.41 -25.72 26.04
N PRO A 99 35.45 -26.58 25.96
CA PRO A 99 35.90 -27.37 27.12
C PRO A 99 36.29 -26.52 28.34
N LEU A 100 36.89 -25.35 28.13
CA LEU A 100 37.25 -24.45 29.23
C LEU A 100 36.00 -23.87 29.89
N TYR A 101 34.98 -23.50 29.09
CA TYR A 101 33.71 -23.00 29.62
C TYR A 101 32.97 -24.07 30.41
N LEU A 102 32.91 -25.30 29.87
CA LEU A 102 32.29 -26.44 30.54
C LEU A 102 32.99 -26.79 31.85
N LYS A 103 34.33 -26.78 31.86
CA LYS A 103 35.14 -27.04 33.07
C LYS A 103 34.93 -25.96 34.14
N ASP A 104 34.93 -24.69 33.75
CA ASP A 104 34.64 -23.60 34.69
C ASP A 104 33.21 -23.70 35.21
N LYS A 105 32.23 -24.05 34.37
CA LYS A 105 30.82 -24.25 34.76
C LYS A 105 30.65 -25.41 35.74
N GLU A 106 31.28 -26.56 35.49
CA GLU A 106 31.29 -27.71 36.41
C GLU A 106 31.86 -27.35 37.79
N ASN A 107 32.85 -26.46 37.80
CA ASN A 107 33.45 -25.94 39.02
C ASN A 107 32.73 -24.70 39.60
N ASN A 108 31.46 -24.48 39.24
CA ASN A 108 30.65 -23.32 39.68
C ASN A 108 31.33 -21.96 39.45
N PHE A 109 32.09 -21.84 38.36
CA PHE A 109 32.87 -20.66 37.96
C PHE A 109 33.89 -20.17 39.01
N LYS A 110 34.33 -21.06 39.92
CA LYS A 110 35.44 -20.76 40.86
C LYS A 110 36.79 -20.63 40.15
N THR A 111 36.94 -21.31 39.01
CA THR A 111 38.04 -21.11 38.06
C THR A 111 37.61 -20.17 36.94
N GLN A 112 38.58 -19.50 36.32
CA GLN A 112 38.37 -18.46 35.29
C GLN A 112 39.22 -18.75 34.04
N ALA A 113 39.42 -20.04 33.74
CA ALA A 113 40.28 -20.46 32.63
C ALA A 113 39.70 -20.05 31.27
N PHE A 114 38.39 -20.21 31.07
CA PHE A 114 37.70 -19.78 29.86
C PHE A 114 37.80 -18.26 29.66
N VAL A 115 37.57 -17.50 30.73
CA VAL A 115 37.70 -16.05 30.68
C VAL A 115 39.12 -15.65 30.30
N LYS A 116 40.13 -16.20 31.01
CA LYS A 116 41.54 -15.84 30.82
C LYS A 116 42.09 -16.20 29.44
N TYR A 117 41.79 -17.40 28.94
CA TYR A 117 42.45 -17.94 27.75
C TYR A 117 41.61 -17.89 26.48
N LYS A 118 40.31 -17.55 26.58
CA LYS A 118 39.39 -17.56 25.43
C LYS A 118 38.61 -16.25 25.29
N ALA A 119 37.70 -15.96 26.22
CA ALA A 119 36.80 -14.82 26.07
C ALA A 119 37.52 -13.46 26.09
N MET A 120 38.51 -13.28 26.98
CA MET A 120 39.23 -12.01 27.10
C MET A 120 40.14 -11.72 25.90
N PRO A 121 41.00 -12.65 25.42
CA PRO A 121 41.76 -12.43 24.20
C PRO A 121 40.89 -12.03 23.00
N GLU A 122 39.72 -12.64 22.83
CA GLU A 122 38.77 -12.24 21.77
C GLU A 122 38.25 -10.81 21.92
N LEU A 123 37.90 -10.39 23.15
CA LEU A 123 37.46 -9.02 23.40
C LEU A 123 38.56 -8.00 23.09
N TYR A 124 39.83 -8.32 23.37
CA TYR A 124 40.97 -7.49 23.00
C TYR A 124 41.27 -7.48 21.51
N GLU A 125 41.02 -8.56 20.78
CA GLU A 125 41.15 -8.50 19.32
C GLU A 125 40.10 -7.57 18.69
N LEU A 126 38.97 -7.36 19.37
CA LEU A 126 37.92 -6.42 18.97
C LEU A 126 38.16 -5.00 19.51
N SER A 127 39.15 -4.78 20.40
CA SER A 127 39.46 -3.49 21.03
C SER A 127 40.97 -3.30 21.20
N ASP A 128 41.57 -2.26 20.61
CA ASP A 128 43.03 -2.07 20.43
C ASP A 128 43.99 -2.09 21.68
N ASP A 129 43.71 -2.72 22.84
CA ASP A 129 44.74 -2.91 23.89
C ASP A 129 44.43 -3.97 24.97
N VAL A 130 45.45 -4.43 25.70
CA VAL A 130 45.51 -5.56 26.66
C VAL A 130 45.31 -5.11 28.13
N TYR A 131 44.30 -5.61 28.89
CA TYR A 131 44.38 -6.02 30.35
C TYR A 131 43.03 -6.30 31.08
N TRP A 132 42.91 -7.50 31.70
CA TRP A 132 42.03 -8.08 32.77
C TRP A 132 40.46 -7.92 32.87
N ASN A 133 39.85 -8.92 33.58
CA ASN A 133 38.55 -9.10 34.32
C ASN A 133 37.31 -8.27 33.94
N SER A 134 36.09 -8.80 33.85
CA SER A 134 34.91 -8.09 33.32
C SER A 134 34.61 -6.72 33.96
N THR A 135 34.79 -6.53 35.27
CA THR A 135 34.73 -5.19 35.91
C THR A 135 35.87 -4.28 35.48
N ASN A 136 37.06 -4.84 35.29
CA ASN A 136 38.26 -4.14 34.88
C ASN A 136 38.27 -3.85 33.38
N PHE A 137 37.72 -4.74 32.55
CA PHE A 137 37.46 -4.49 31.13
C PHE A 137 36.45 -3.37 30.99
N LEU A 138 35.33 -3.39 31.74
CA LEU A 138 34.39 -2.27 31.74
C LEU A 138 35.05 -0.99 32.27
N ALA A 139 35.87 -1.06 33.32
CA ALA A 139 36.61 0.09 33.82
C ALA A 139 37.60 0.64 32.78
N TRP A 140 38.41 -0.21 32.16
CA TRP A 140 39.31 0.15 31.07
C TRP A 140 38.54 0.71 29.87
N LEU A 141 37.44 0.05 29.47
CA LEU A 141 36.60 0.45 28.35
C LEU A 141 36.07 1.87 28.55
N TYR A 142 35.63 2.21 29.76
CA TYR A 142 35.09 3.53 30.09
C TYR A 142 36.14 4.57 30.54
N ASN A 143 37.35 4.18 30.95
CA ASN A 143 38.36 5.11 31.47
C ASN A 143 39.55 5.32 30.51
N GLU A 144 39.99 4.27 29.83
CA GLU A 144 41.29 4.20 29.15
C GLU A 144 41.17 3.89 27.65
N SER A 145 40.13 3.17 27.21
CA SER A 145 40.04 2.74 25.81
C SER A 145 39.96 3.90 24.81
N PRO A 146 40.41 3.70 23.55
CA PRO A 146 40.29 4.71 22.49
C PRO A 146 38.85 5.15 22.19
N VAL A 147 37.85 4.37 22.64
CA VAL A 147 36.41 4.60 22.38
C VAL A 147 35.64 5.03 23.63
N LYS A 148 36.31 5.28 24.76
CA LYS A 148 35.70 5.54 26.09
C LYS A 148 34.60 6.59 26.14
N GLU A 149 34.71 7.65 25.34
CA GLU A 149 33.72 8.74 25.28
C GLU A 149 32.48 8.40 24.47
N THR A 150 32.51 7.28 23.73
CA THR A 150 31.48 6.92 22.74
C THR A 150 30.91 5.52 22.92
N VAL A 151 31.53 4.71 23.78
CA VAL A 151 31.15 3.32 24.00
C VAL A 151 29.97 3.20 24.95
N CYS A 152 29.05 2.30 24.62
CA CYS A 152 27.98 1.89 25.51
C CYS A 152 27.89 0.37 25.53
N VAL A 153 27.65 -0.16 26.72
CA VAL A 153 27.44 -1.60 26.93
C VAL A 153 26.08 -1.84 27.54
N ASN A 154 25.44 -2.97 27.21
CA ASN A 154 24.20 -3.37 27.86
C ASN A 154 24.44 -3.79 29.33
N ASP A 155 23.40 -4.21 30.02
CA ASP A 155 23.42 -4.66 31.41
C ASP A 155 23.47 -6.19 31.58
N ARG A 156 23.76 -6.95 30.51
CA ARG A 156 23.75 -8.43 30.49
C ARG A 156 25.16 -9.03 30.50
N TRP A 157 26.04 -8.48 31.34
CA TRP A 157 27.45 -8.89 31.46
C TRP A 157 27.71 -10.07 32.39
N GLY A 158 26.69 -10.53 33.13
CA GLY A 158 26.86 -11.65 34.05
C GLY A 158 25.56 -12.10 34.69
N ASN A 159 25.68 -13.04 35.62
CA ASN A 159 24.53 -13.50 36.38
C ASN A 159 23.98 -12.37 37.26
N ASN A 160 22.66 -12.22 37.31
CA ASN A 160 21.98 -11.24 38.16
C ASN A 160 22.32 -9.76 37.87
N THR A 161 22.83 -9.42 36.68
CA THR A 161 23.19 -8.05 36.28
C THR A 161 22.09 -7.29 35.52
N ALA A 162 21.12 -8.03 34.96
CA ALA A 162 20.01 -7.48 34.19
C ALA A 162 19.18 -6.47 35.00
N CYS A 163 18.79 -5.36 34.37
CA CYS A 163 18.21 -4.15 34.93
C CYS A 163 19.00 -3.46 36.07
N LYS A 164 20.30 -3.73 36.25
CA LYS A 164 21.07 -3.15 37.38
C LYS A 164 22.26 -2.31 36.94
N HIS A 165 23.03 -2.78 35.96
CA HIS A 165 24.31 -2.18 35.56
C HIS A 165 24.29 -1.66 34.11
N GLY A 166 25.45 -1.47 33.46
CA GLY A 166 25.57 -1.12 32.04
C GLY A 166 25.37 0.37 31.69
N GLY A 167 25.64 0.74 30.44
CA GLY A 167 25.31 2.04 29.86
C GLY A 167 23.81 2.19 29.58
N PHE A 168 23.12 1.08 29.33
CA PHE A 168 21.67 1.02 29.17
C PHE A 168 21.10 -0.33 29.64
N PHE A 169 19.80 -0.36 29.94
CA PHE A 169 19.09 -1.58 30.32
C PHE A 169 18.57 -2.38 29.12
N ASN A 170 18.75 -3.69 29.15
CA ASN A 170 18.17 -4.67 28.24
C ASN A 170 17.87 -5.94 29.04
N CYS A 171 16.82 -5.89 29.84
CA CYS A 171 16.64 -6.81 30.96
C CYS A 171 16.39 -8.27 30.58
N HIS A 172 15.87 -8.53 29.39
CA HIS A 172 15.60 -9.85 28.83
C HIS A 172 15.43 -9.74 27.32
N ASP A 173 15.36 -10.87 26.61
CA ASP A 173 15.13 -10.86 25.17
C ASP A 173 13.81 -10.15 24.83
N ARG A 174 13.83 -9.26 23.83
CA ARG A 174 12.68 -8.43 23.45
C ARG A 174 12.17 -7.52 24.59
N TYR A 175 13.09 -7.03 25.44
CA TYR A 175 12.75 -6.12 26.53
C TYR A 175 12.04 -4.86 26.04
N ASN A 176 10.79 -4.68 26.46
CA ASN A 176 10.03 -3.44 26.28
C ASN A 176 9.16 -3.23 27.53
N PRO A 177 9.52 -2.30 28.44
CA PRO A 177 8.80 -2.10 29.70
C PRO A 177 7.45 -1.40 29.53
N GLY A 178 7.13 -0.88 28.33
CA GLY A 178 5.88 -0.16 28.05
C GLY A 178 5.66 1.13 28.84
N THR A 179 6.63 1.51 29.67
CA THR A 179 6.56 2.62 30.64
C THR A 179 7.90 3.34 30.70
N LEU A 180 7.87 4.62 31.06
CA LEU A 180 9.09 5.44 31.16
C LEU A 180 10.05 4.88 32.22
N GLN A 181 11.30 4.66 31.81
CA GLN A 181 12.36 4.20 32.69
C GLN A 181 13.26 5.34 33.18
N LYS A 182 13.79 5.20 34.39
CA LYS A 182 14.75 6.17 34.97
C LYS A 182 16.08 6.19 34.23
N LYS A 183 16.52 5.02 33.73
CA LYS A 183 17.75 4.85 32.96
C LYS A 183 17.40 4.56 31.50
N LYS A 184 18.29 4.93 30.59
CA LYS A 184 18.19 4.56 29.18
C LYS A 184 18.15 3.04 29.03
N TRP A 185 17.39 2.57 28.06
CA TRP A 185 17.17 1.16 27.78
C TRP A 185 17.07 0.93 26.28
N GLU A 186 17.18 -0.33 25.85
CA GLU A 186 17.14 -0.72 24.44
C GLU A 186 16.09 -1.81 24.23
N ASN A 187 15.22 -1.59 23.24
CA ASN A 187 14.29 -2.56 22.69
C ASN A 187 14.98 -3.29 21.53
N ALA A 188 15.65 -4.40 21.84
CA ALA A 188 16.16 -5.29 20.81
C ALA A 188 15.04 -6.22 20.32
N MET A 189 14.63 -6.07 19.06
CA MET A 189 13.55 -6.85 18.45
C MET A 189 13.94 -7.35 17.05
N THR A 190 13.09 -8.18 16.45
CA THR A 190 13.33 -8.81 15.15
C THR A 190 12.20 -8.52 14.19
N VAL A 191 12.50 -8.40 12.89
CA VAL A 191 11.46 -8.31 11.85
C VAL A 191 10.68 -9.62 11.74
N ASP A 192 11.35 -10.77 11.87
CA ASP A 192 10.69 -12.08 11.97
C ASP A 192 10.11 -12.29 13.37
N ARG A 193 8.82 -12.57 13.50
CA ARG A 193 8.15 -12.74 14.79
C ARG A 193 8.69 -13.93 15.60
N TYR A 194 9.32 -14.90 14.95
CA TYR A 194 9.68 -16.19 15.56
C TYR A 194 11.18 -16.43 15.73
N SER A 195 12.04 -15.66 15.06
CA SER A 195 13.47 -15.98 14.99
C SER A 195 14.36 -14.74 14.99
N TRP A 196 15.54 -14.86 15.60
CA TRP A 196 16.65 -13.91 15.47
C TRP A 196 17.51 -14.18 14.23
N GLY A 197 17.55 -15.43 13.76
CA GLY A 197 18.25 -15.83 12.53
C GLY A 197 17.30 -16.03 11.35
N TYR A 198 17.88 -16.23 10.17
CA TYR A 198 17.11 -16.54 8.95
C TYR A 198 16.39 -17.89 9.05
N ARG A 199 15.15 -17.93 8.54
CA ARG A 199 14.36 -19.16 8.38
C ARG A 199 14.07 -19.42 6.90
N ARG A 200 14.52 -20.56 6.39
CA ARG A 200 14.24 -20.96 4.99
C ARG A 200 12.75 -21.15 4.68
N ASN A 201 11.96 -21.50 5.69
CA ASN A 201 10.51 -21.69 5.58
C ASN A 201 9.69 -20.45 5.96
N LEU A 202 10.33 -19.27 6.00
CA LEU A 202 9.68 -18.01 6.35
C LEU A 202 8.42 -17.76 5.49
N GLN A 203 7.35 -17.30 6.12
CA GLN A 203 6.11 -16.88 5.47
C GLN A 203 5.84 -15.40 5.75
N LEU A 204 5.23 -14.69 4.80
CA LEU A 204 5.04 -13.23 4.89
C LEU A 204 4.25 -12.80 6.13
N TRP A 205 3.18 -13.51 6.48
CA TRP A 205 2.34 -13.21 7.65
C TRP A 205 3.08 -13.35 9.00
N GLN A 206 4.24 -14.01 8.99
CA GLN A 206 5.09 -14.21 10.17
C GLN A 206 6.07 -13.04 10.39
N LEU A 207 6.04 -12.02 9.54
CA LEU A 207 6.86 -10.82 9.66
C LEU A 207 6.10 -9.68 10.34
N LEU A 208 6.84 -8.81 11.01
CA LEU A 208 6.37 -7.48 11.35
C LEU A 208 6.17 -6.68 10.06
N SER A 209 5.03 -6.01 9.98
CA SER A 209 4.79 -4.98 8.97
C SER A 209 5.64 -3.74 9.28
N THR A 210 5.80 -2.84 8.31
CA THR A 210 6.50 -1.57 8.53
C THR A 210 5.78 -0.75 9.60
N GLU A 211 4.45 -0.81 9.60
CA GLU A 211 3.56 -0.22 10.58
C GLU A 211 3.83 -0.72 12.00
N ASP A 212 3.96 -2.04 12.17
CA ASP A 212 4.33 -2.66 13.45
C ASP A 212 5.69 -2.14 13.94
N ILE A 213 6.67 -2.00 13.03
CA ILE A 213 8.02 -1.52 13.36
C ILE A 213 7.97 -0.06 13.83
N ILE A 214 7.22 0.81 13.14
CA ILE A 214 7.03 2.20 13.55
C ILE A 214 6.28 2.28 14.88
N GLU A 215 5.29 1.40 15.09
CA GLU A 215 4.57 1.32 16.36
C GLU A 215 5.53 1.02 17.53
N GLN A 216 6.43 0.05 17.34
CA GLN A 216 7.47 -0.27 18.31
C GLN A 216 8.43 0.89 18.54
N LEU A 217 8.84 1.59 17.47
CA LEU A 217 9.72 2.76 17.58
C LEU A 217 9.08 3.86 18.43
N ALA A 218 7.85 4.27 18.10
CA ALA A 218 7.16 5.35 18.80
C ALA A 218 6.99 5.03 20.29
N LYS A 219 6.52 3.83 20.62
CA LYS A 219 6.41 3.33 22.01
C LYS A 219 7.76 3.40 22.74
N THR A 220 8.80 2.89 22.09
CA THR A 220 10.15 2.79 22.67
C THR A 220 10.71 4.17 22.98
N VAL A 221 10.70 5.08 22.02
CA VAL A 221 11.28 6.43 22.16
C VAL A 221 10.49 7.27 23.16
N SER A 222 9.15 7.20 23.13
CA SER A 222 8.30 7.88 24.10
C SER A 222 8.55 7.44 25.54
N CYS A 223 8.90 6.16 25.76
CA CYS A 223 9.29 5.58 27.04
C CYS A 223 10.80 5.68 27.34
N GLY A 224 11.55 6.43 26.53
CA GLY A 224 12.94 6.79 26.77
C GLY A 224 13.97 5.75 26.35
N GLY A 225 13.56 4.75 25.59
CA GLY A 225 14.42 3.71 25.05
C GLY A 225 14.92 3.99 23.63
N ASN A 226 15.85 3.15 23.18
CA ASN A 226 16.33 3.06 21.80
C ASN A 226 15.80 1.77 21.16
N LEU A 227 15.47 1.80 19.87
CA LEU A 227 15.03 0.62 19.12
C LEU A 227 16.20 0.02 18.34
N LEU A 228 16.45 -1.28 18.52
CA LEU A 228 17.39 -2.07 17.74
C LEU A 228 16.61 -3.14 16.96
N VAL A 229 16.61 -3.04 15.63
CA VAL A 229 15.85 -3.93 14.74
C VAL A 229 16.78 -4.93 14.07
N ASN A 230 16.61 -6.21 14.40
CA ASN A 230 17.40 -7.31 13.87
C ASN A 230 16.80 -7.89 12.58
N VAL A 231 17.66 -8.11 11.59
CA VAL A 231 17.38 -8.84 10.34
C VAL A 231 18.40 -9.97 10.19
N GLY A 232 17.89 -11.19 9.94
CA GLY A 232 18.73 -12.38 9.79
C GLY A 232 19.18 -12.56 8.33
N PRO A 233 20.48 -12.49 8.02
CA PRO A 233 20.98 -12.79 6.68
C PRO A 233 20.91 -14.30 6.39
N THR A 234 20.90 -14.66 5.12
CA THR A 234 21.04 -16.03 4.64
C THR A 234 22.49 -16.51 4.76
N HIS A 235 22.70 -17.83 4.69
CA HIS A 235 24.04 -18.45 4.76
C HIS A 235 25.02 -17.98 3.67
N ASP A 236 24.50 -17.54 2.54
CA ASP A 236 25.24 -16.99 1.40
C ASP A 236 25.41 -15.46 1.49
N GLY A 237 25.02 -14.83 2.60
CA GLY A 237 25.38 -13.43 2.88
C GLY A 237 24.40 -12.37 2.35
N LEU A 238 23.23 -12.77 1.86
CA LEU A 238 22.16 -11.83 1.51
C LEU A 238 21.34 -11.45 2.75
N ILE A 239 20.96 -10.17 2.84
CA ILE A 239 19.79 -9.80 3.63
C ILE A 239 18.57 -10.10 2.74
N PRO A 240 17.63 -10.98 3.15
CA PRO A 240 16.46 -11.30 2.34
C PRO A 240 15.74 -10.05 1.80
N PRO A 241 15.34 -10.00 0.52
CA PRO A 241 14.72 -8.81 -0.09
C PRO A 241 13.54 -8.25 0.72
N ILE A 242 12.71 -9.12 1.30
CA ILE A 242 11.59 -8.69 2.15
C ILE A 242 12.03 -7.94 3.42
N PHE A 243 13.20 -8.24 3.98
CA PHE A 243 13.77 -7.47 5.09
C PHE A 243 14.33 -6.14 4.61
N GLN A 244 14.92 -6.10 3.41
CA GLN A 244 15.38 -4.85 2.79
C GLN A 244 14.20 -3.91 2.54
N GLU A 245 13.09 -4.42 1.99
CA GLU A 245 11.85 -3.67 1.77
C GLU A 245 11.36 -3.00 3.06
N ARG A 246 11.19 -3.78 4.14
CA ARG A 246 10.74 -3.27 5.45
C ARG A 246 11.68 -2.19 6.01
N LEU A 247 12.99 -2.39 5.89
CA LEU A 247 13.98 -1.41 6.35
C LEU A 247 13.96 -0.12 5.51
N LEU A 248 13.78 -0.21 4.19
CA LEU A 248 13.74 0.94 3.29
C LEU A 248 12.44 1.74 3.43
N GLU A 249 11.29 1.08 3.59
CA GLU A 249 10.02 1.72 3.89
C GLU A 249 10.09 2.45 5.24
N PHE A 250 10.64 1.78 6.27
CA PHE A 250 10.87 2.37 7.58
C PHE A 250 11.80 3.59 7.52
N GLY A 251 12.89 3.50 6.76
CA GLY A 251 13.80 4.60 6.50
C GLY A 251 13.15 5.78 5.78
N SER A 252 12.26 5.51 4.83
CA SER A 252 11.48 6.54 4.11
C SER A 252 10.54 7.29 5.06
N TRP A 253 9.91 6.57 6.00
CA TRP A 253 9.12 7.18 7.06
C TRP A 253 9.98 8.04 8.00
N LEU A 254 11.15 7.54 8.42
CA LEU A 254 12.11 8.26 9.27
C LEU A 254 12.70 9.50 8.59
N LYS A 255 12.85 9.51 7.27
CA LYS A 255 13.32 10.69 6.53
C LYS A 255 12.37 11.87 6.67
N LEU A 256 11.07 11.60 6.74
CA LEU A 256 10.02 12.62 6.87
C LEU A 256 9.73 12.96 8.34
N ASN A 257 9.67 11.95 9.20
CA ASN A 257 9.21 12.08 10.59
C ASN A 257 10.36 12.04 11.62
N GLY A 258 11.61 11.98 11.16
CA GLY A 258 12.78 11.76 11.99
C GLY A 258 12.99 12.82 13.07
N GLU A 259 12.50 14.04 12.90
CA GLU A 259 12.58 15.09 13.93
C GLU A 259 11.79 14.75 15.20
N ALA A 260 10.72 13.96 15.08
CA ALA A 260 9.93 13.47 16.22
C ALA A 260 10.61 12.29 16.95
N ILE A 261 11.68 11.77 16.39
CA ILE A 261 12.38 10.57 16.86
C ILE A 261 13.78 10.94 17.33
N TYR A 262 14.64 11.38 16.41
CA TYR A 262 16.05 11.64 16.68
C TYR A 262 16.26 12.84 17.59
N GLY A 263 17.04 12.64 18.65
CA GLY A 263 17.39 13.71 19.60
C GLY A 263 16.23 14.18 20.47
N THR A 264 15.09 13.49 20.43
CA THR A 264 13.95 13.77 21.32
C THR A 264 14.13 13.10 22.69
N LYS A 265 13.30 13.51 23.65
CA LYS A 265 13.21 12.97 25.00
C LYS A 265 11.76 12.62 25.31
N PRO A 266 11.52 11.64 26.20
CA PRO A 266 10.20 11.39 26.76
C PRO A 266 9.55 12.68 27.23
N TRP A 267 8.32 12.89 26.80
CA TRP A 267 7.53 13.99 27.32
C TRP A 267 6.88 13.61 28.66
N THR A 268 6.26 14.57 29.34
CA THR A 268 5.61 14.35 30.65
C THR A 268 4.59 13.21 30.61
N TYR A 269 3.94 13.01 29.47
CA TYR A 269 3.08 11.86 29.18
C TYR A 269 3.69 11.05 28.04
N GLN A 270 3.73 9.72 28.17
CA GLN A 270 4.23 8.81 27.12
C GLN A 270 3.17 8.56 26.05
N ASN A 271 1.93 8.32 26.48
CA ASN A 271 0.77 8.02 25.63
C ASN A 271 -0.38 8.99 26.00
N ASP A 272 -1.25 9.28 25.04
CA ASP A 272 -2.44 10.09 25.28
C ASP A 272 -3.49 9.38 26.13
N THR A 273 -4.15 10.18 26.97
CA THR A 273 -5.18 9.70 27.89
C THR A 273 -6.54 9.46 27.24
N VAL A 274 -6.79 10.04 26.06
CA VAL A 274 -8.05 9.90 25.32
C VAL A 274 -7.83 9.02 24.08
N THR A 275 -6.82 9.33 23.26
CA THR A 275 -6.52 8.58 22.04
C THR A 275 -5.35 7.64 22.25
N LYS A 276 -5.63 6.38 22.65
CA LYS A 276 -4.63 5.36 23.05
C LYS A 276 -3.51 5.06 22.04
N ASN A 277 -3.68 5.43 20.78
CA ASN A 277 -2.69 5.24 19.74
C ASN A 277 -1.82 6.48 19.52
N VAL A 278 -1.85 7.48 20.39
CA VAL A 278 -0.98 8.67 20.28
C VAL A 278 0.11 8.58 21.31
N TRP A 279 1.35 8.67 20.86
CA TRP A 279 2.55 8.63 21.70
C TRP A 279 3.28 9.95 21.62
N TYR A 280 3.95 10.36 22.69
CA TYR A 280 4.58 11.67 22.73
C TYR A 280 6.09 11.59 22.90
N THR A 281 6.79 12.47 22.18
CA THR A 281 8.18 12.80 22.44
C THR A 281 8.31 14.32 22.54
N SER A 282 9.45 14.82 22.97
CA SER A 282 9.67 16.26 23.08
C SER A 282 11.12 16.63 22.83
N ARG A 283 11.34 17.87 22.38
CA ARG A 283 12.65 18.47 22.20
C ARG A 283 12.66 19.85 22.83
N ARG A 284 13.72 20.19 23.57
CA ARG A 284 13.92 21.56 24.03
C ARG A 284 14.54 22.39 22.92
N VAL A 285 13.99 23.57 22.69
CA VAL A 285 14.51 24.62 21.81
C VAL A 285 14.47 25.92 22.61
N ASP A 286 15.64 26.47 22.93
CA ASP A 286 15.80 27.63 23.82
C ASP A 286 15.05 27.47 25.16
N HIS A 287 14.22 28.44 25.53
CA HIS A 287 13.35 28.43 26.71
C HIS A 287 12.02 27.67 26.49
N SER A 288 11.88 26.92 25.39
CA SER A 288 10.63 26.31 24.96
C SER A 288 10.72 24.82 24.69
N SER A 289 9.57 24.13 24.74
CA SER A 289 9.50 22.68 24.56
C SER A 289 8.57 22.35 23.39
N ILE A 290 9.17 21.78 22.37
CA ILE A 290 8.51 21.23 21.19
C ILE A 290 8.02 19.83 21.57
N VAL A 291 6.71 19.56 21.53
CA VAL A 291 6.10 18.27 21.91
C VAL A 291 5.50 17.62 20.68
N TYR A 292 6.07 16.50 20.26
CA TYR A 292 5.63 15.72 19.11
C TYR A 292 4.57 14.74 19.57
N ALA A 293 3.36 14.84 19.00
CA ALA A 293 2.36 13.78 19.08
C ALA A 293 2.54 12.85 17.88
N ILE A 294 2.86 11.58 18.09
CA ILE A 294 3.03 10.53 17.08
C ILE A 294 1.76 9.68 17.07
N VAL A 295 0.91 9.88 16.08
CA VAL A 295 -0.43 9.27 16.04
C VAL A 295 -0.38 7.93 15.32
N LEU A 296 -0.28 6.77 15.96
CA LEU A 296 -0.04 5.50 15.24
C LEU A 296 -1.21 5.02 14.38
N LYS A 297 -2.42 5.49 14.71
CA LYS A 297 -3.65 5.24 13.96
C LYS A 297 -4.54 6.47 14.10
N TRP A 298 -4.92 7.06 12.98
CA TRP A 298 -5.88 8.17 12.99
C TRP A 298 -7.26 7.71 13.44
N PRO A 299 -7.99 8.51 14.22
CA PRO A 299 -9.39 8.24 14.52
C PRO A 299 -10.25 8.24 13.24
N GLU A 300 -11.30 7.43 13.23
CA GLU A 300 -12.25 7.32 12.10
C GLU A 300 -13.03 8.63 11.88
N VAL A 301 -13.30 9.35 12.96
CA VAL A 301 -13.77 10.73 12.93
C VAL A 301 -12.59 11.67 12.61
N GLN A 302 -12.78 12.61 11.68
CA GLN A 302 -11.73 13.56 11.22
C GLN A 302 -11.21 14.54 12.29
N THR A 303 -11.53 14.30 13.56
CA THR A 303 -11.13 15.10 14.70
C THR A 303 -10.25 14.26 15.61
N LEU A 304 -9.03 14.74 15.86
CA LEU A 304 -8.12 14.13 16.83
C LEU A 304 -8.31 14.81 18.19
N HIS A 305 -8.71 14.03 19.19
CA HIS A 305 -8.83 14.49 20.56
C HIS A 305 -7.60 14.07 21.37
N LEU A 306 -6.86 15.04 21.90
CA LEU A 306 -5.69 14.81 22.75
C LEU A 306 -6.03 15.22 24.18
N GLY A 307 -6.01 14.27 25.12
CA GLY A 307 -6.31 14.51 26.52
C GLY A 307 -5.11 14.97 27.36
N SER A 308 -3.90 14.63 26.94
CA SER A 308 -2.66 14.89 27.70
C SER A 308 -2.13 16.33 27.58
N PRO A 309 -2.19 17.01 26.41
CA PRO A 309 -1.85 18.44 26.31
C PRO A 309 -2.89 19.31 27.03
N LYS A 310 -2.53 19.93 28.17
CA LYS A 310 -3.41 20.76 29.01
C LYS A 310 -3.00 22.24 29.10
N PHE A 311 -2.14 22.70 28.21
CA PHE A 311 -1.54 24.05 28.22
C PHE A 311 -1.98 24.86 26.99
N HIS A 312 -1.78 26.18 27.04
CA HIS A 312 -2.00 27.05 25.89
C HIS A 312 -1.05 26.70 24.74
N ILE A 313 -1.63 26.24 23.63
CA ILE A 313 -0.91 25.99 22.38
C ILE A 313 -0.70 27.32 21.67
N LEU A 314 0.55 27.64 21.33
CA LEU A 314 0.89 28.86 20.59
C LEU A 314 0.75 28.69 19.07
N ASP A 315 1.09 27.52 18.55
CA ASP A 315 0.98 27.19 17.13
C ASP A 315 0.98 25.67 16.96
N ALA A 316 0.07 25.14 16.13
CA ALA A 316 -0.07 23.72 15.84
C ALA A 316 0.07 23.50 14.35
N ARG A 317 1.12 22.76 13.96
CA ARG A 317 1.39 22.41 12.58
C ARG A 317 1.44 20.91 12.41
N LEU A 318 0.80 20.43 11.36
CA LEU A 318 0.91 19.07 10.90
C LEU A 318 2.14 18.94 10.00
N VAL A 319 3.13 18.16 10.44
CA VAL A 319 4.34 17.92 9.63
C VAL A 319 4.14 16.67 8.76
N SER A 320 3.62 16.90 7.55
CA SER A 320 3.52 15.98 6.40
C SER A 320 2.70 14.68 6.54
N PHE A 321 2.09 14.27 5.42
CA PHE A 321 1.43 12.97 5.22
C PHE A 321 2.32 12.11 4.33
N ALA A 322 2.82 10.98 4.85
CA ALA A 322 3.36 9.89 4.05
C ALA A 322 2.39 8.71 4.12
N THR A 323 1.95 8.22 2.97
CA THR A 323 0.94 7.16 2.86
C THR A 323 1.46 5.78 3.26
N ARG A 324 1.06 5.32 4.45
CA ARG A 324 0.55 4.00 4.88
C ARG A 324 0.90 3.86 6.38
N SER A 325 -0.15 3.70 7.18
CA SER A 325 -0.28 4.13 8.58
C SER A 325 -0.13 5.62 8.82
N ILE A 326 -1.28 6.23 9.08
CA ILE A 326 -1.39 7.62 9.46
C ILE A 326 -0.59 7.78 10.75
N MET A 327 0.48 8.59 10.71
CA MET A 327 1.11 9.23 11.86
C MET A 327 1.23 10.71 11.63
N ALA A 328 0.28 11.46 12.18
CA ALA A 328 0.45 12.89 12.33
C ALA A 328 1.52 13.13 13.38
N THR A 329 2.44 14.04 13.06
CA THR A 329 3.35 14.68 13.99
C THR A 329 2.83 16.11 14.20
N VAL A 330 2.40 16.45 15.43
CA VAL A 330 1.99 17.82 15.81
C VAL A 330 3.11 18.50 16.59
N LEU A 331 3.53 19.72 16.21
CA LEU A 331 4.37 20.66 16.99
C LEU A 331 3.79 22.09 16.88
N THR A 332 3.80 22.98 17.88
CA THR A 332 4.94 23.56 18.65
C THR A 332 4.45 24.14 20.00
N SER A 333 5.32 24.39 21.00
CA SER A 333 4.94 25.26 22.15
C SER A 333 6.12 25.99 22.81
N ARG A 334 5.95 27.29 23.10
CA ARG A 334 6.72 28.05 24.12
C ARG A 334 5.82 28.20 25.36
N CYS A 335 6.34 27.96 26.57
CA CYS A 335 5.53 27.91 27.80
C CYS A 335 5.74 29.11 28.74
N LEU A 336 4.63 29.65 29.26
CA LEU A 336 4.49 30.39 30.53
C LEU A 336 3.17 29.96 31.23
N PRO A 337 3.00 30.12 32.56
CA PRO A 337 2.01 29.36 33.33
C PRO A 337 0.66 30.10 33.54
N ARG A 338 -0.44 29.40 33.23
CA ARG A 338 -1.75 29.31 33.93
C ARG A 338 -2.98 29.32 32.99
N PHE A 339 -3.99 28.54 33.42
CA PHE A 339 -5.33 28.23 32.88
C PHE A 339 -5.44 27.22 31.72
N ALA A 340 -6.36 26.27 31.91
CA ALA A 340 -6.58 25.09 31.07
C ALA A 340 -7.89 25.19 30.26
N ARG A 341 -7.86 24.78 28.99
CA ARG A 341 -9.03 24.44 28.16
C ARG A 341 -8.72 23.20 27.30
N GLN A 342 -9.73 22.37 27.08
CA GLN A 342 -9.70 21.14 26.27
C GLN A 342 -9.54 21.47 24.77
N ILE A 343 -8.71 20.70 24.04
CA ILE A 343 -8.36 20.98 22.64
C ILE A 343 -9.03 19.99 21.70
N SER A 344 -9.69 20.50 20.67
CA SER A 344 -10.15 19.74 19.49
C SER A 344 -9.43 20.31 18.27
N LEU A 345 -8.62 19.50 17.59
CA LEU A 345 -7.97 19.89 16.33
C LEU A 345 -8.87 19.47 15.17
N VAL A 346 -9.38 20.47 14.43
CA VAL A 346 -10.11 20.30 13.17
C VAL A 346 -9.14 20.63 12.05
N ALA A 347 -8.97 19.74 11.07
CA ALA A 347 -8.21 20.06 9.87
C ALA A 347 -9.00 21.08 9.03
N SER A 348 -8.57 22.35 9.04
CA SER A 348 -9.16 23.40 8.19
C SER A 348 -8.21 23.80 7.06
N SER A 349 -8.69 23.72 5.83
CA SER A 349 -8.11 24.39 4.66
C SER A 349 -8.80 25.74 4.49
N SER A 350 -8.12 26.83 4.85
CA SER A 350 -8.61 28.19 4.65
C SER A 350 -8.34 28.66 3.22
N ILE A 351 -9.34 28.60 2.33
CA ILE A 351 -9.46 29.50 1.17
C ILE A 351 -10.94 29.86 1.07
N ASN A 352 -11.30 31.09 1.40
CA ASN A 352 -12.64 31.63 1.22
C ASN A 352 -12.59 32.84 0.28
N ASN A 353 -13.60 32.87 -0.59
CA ASN A 353 -14.22 34.03 -1.24
C ASN A 353 -13.49 34.71 -2.40
N VAL A 354 -13.83 34.28 -3.63
CA VAL A 354 -14.33 35.19 -4.68
C VAL A 354 -15.35 34.42 -5.54
N HIS A 355 -16.45 35.08 -5.93
CA HIS A 355 -17.56 34.65 -6.82
C HIS A 355 -18.76 33.95 -6.19
N ARG A 356 -19.50 34.73 -5.37
CA ARG A 356 -20.96 34.63 -5.26
C ARG A 356 -21.60 35.98 -5.57
N LYS A 357 -21.72 36.30 -6.86
CA LYS A 357 -22.61 37.32 -7.42
C LYS A 357 -22.98 36.84 -8.83
N TYR A 358 -24.22 37.07 -9.25
CA TYR A 358 -24.89 36.57 -10.45
C TYR A 358 -25.63 35.23 -10.28
N GLN A 359 -26.79 35.26 -9.63
CA GLN A 359 -28.04 34.73 -10.17
C GLN A 359 -29.20 35.01 -9.20
N THR A 360 -29.79 36.19 -9.33
CA THR A 360 -31.16 36.48 -8.86
C THR A 360 -31.72 37.56 -9.76
N SER A 361 -32.44 37.15 -10.81
CA SER A 361 -33.59 37.87 -11.36
C SER A 361 -34.19 37.06 -12.51
N LEU A 362 -35.54 37.04 -12.57
CA LEU A 362 -36.42 36.52 -13.62
C LEU A 362 -36.65 34.99 -13.56
N ILE A 363 -37.83 34.41 -13.36
CA ILE A 363 -39.22 34.86 -13.42
C ILE A 363 -40.05 33.96 -12.48
N LYS A 364 -40.88 34.56 -11.62
CA LYS A 364 -42.11 33.95 -11.11
C LYS A 364 -43.23 34.37 -12.07
N GLN A 365 -43.86 33.42 -12.74
CA GLN A 365 -45.26 33.54 -13.13
C GLN A 365 -45.91 32.15 -12.99
N GLN A 366 -46.96 32.13 -12.17
CA GLN A 366 -47.77 30.97 -11.86
C GLN A 366 -48.56 30.50 -13.09
N ALA A 367 -48.65 29.18 -13.26
CA ALA A 367 -49.83 28.55 -13.84
C ALA A 367 -50.21 27.37 -12.92
N THR A 368 -51.39 27.51 -12.32
CA THR A 368 -52.10 26.52 -11.52
C THR A 368 -52.64 25.41 -12.42
N ALA A 369 -52.26 24.16 -12.15
CA ALA A 369 -53.02 22.99 -12.58
C ALA A 369 -52.95 21.94 -11.45
N THR A 370 -54.12 21.64 -10.90
CA THR A 370 -54.38 20.60 -9.91
C THR A 370 -54.38 19.24 -10.59
N GLU A 371 -53.53 18.31 -10.15
CA GLU A 371 -53.69 16.87 -10.37
C GLU A 371 -53.10 16.05 -9.19
N PRO A 372 -53.58 14.81 -8.97
CA PRO A 372 -53.74 14.23 -7.65
C PRO A 372 -52.45 13.68 -7.05
N ALA A 373 -52.40 13.69 -5.72
CA ALA A 373 -51.32 13.16 -4.90
C ALA A 373 -51.03 11.68 -5.23
N SER A 374 -49.96 11.45 -6.01
CA SER A 374 -49.33 10.14 -6.14
C SER A 374 -48.45 9.88 -4.92
N LYS A 375 -48.46 8.64 -4.43
CA LYS A 375 -47.68 8.19 -3.25
C LYS A 375 -46.22 8.69 -3.32
N PRO A 376 -45.58 9.04 -2.19
CA PRO A 376 -44.19 9.50 -2.20
C PRO A 376 -43.30 8.36 -2.73
N SER A 377 -42.89 8.48 -3.99
CA SER A 377 -41.90 7.62 -4.62
C SER A 377 -40.60 7.77 -3.81
N ARG A 378 -40.15 6.70 -3.16
CA ARG A 378 -38.88 6.64 -2.44
C ARG A 378 -37.75 6.91 -3.45
N ARG A 379 -37.17 8.12 -3.42
CA ARG A 379 -36.05 8.51 -4.28
C ARG A 379 -34.80 7.71 -3.89
N HIS A 380 -33.97 7.37 -4.88
CA HIS A 380 -32.72 6.65 -4.69
C HIS A 380 -31.55 7.64 -4.58
N VAL A 381 -30.75 7.53 -3.53
CA VAL A 381 -29.50 8.31 -3.43
C VAL A 381 -28.38 7.52 -4.11
N ILE A 382 -27.71 8.15 -5.08
CA ILE A 382 -26.67 7.54 -5.90
C ILE A 382 -25.38 8.35 -5.74
N THR A 383 -24.26 7.66 -5.47
CA THR A 383 -22.94 8.32 -5.43
C THR A 383 -22.56 8.76 -6.84
N MET A 384 -22.24 10.04 -7.02
CA MET A 384 -21.75 10.57 -8.30
C MET A 384 -20.30 11.02 -8.15
N ILE A 385 -19.42 10.48 -9.00
CA ILE A 385 -18.03 10.95 -9.11
C ILE A 385 -17.88 11.61 -10.47
N PRO A 386 -17.77 12.95 -10.56
CA PRO A 386 -17.56 13.63 -11.83
C PRO A 386 -16.31 13.18 -12.58
N GLY A 387 -15.22 12.93 -11.85
CA GLY A 387 -13.92 12.59 -12.42
C GLY A 387 -13.19 13.80 -13.01
N ASP A 388 -12.17 13.53 -13.81
CA ASP A 388 -11.28 14.49 -14.44
C ASP A 388 -11.66 14.78 -15.91
N GLY A 389 -10.99 15.78 -16.49
CA GLY A 389 -11.17 16.15 -17.89
C GLY A 389 -12.62 16.55 -18.20
N VAL A 390 -13.23 15.97 -19.23
CA VAL A 390 -14.61 16.31 -19.62
C VAL A 390 -15.68 15.75 -18.67
N GLY A 391 -15.28 14.91 -17.70
CA GLY A 391 -16.19 14.22 -16.77
C GLY A 391 -17.27 15.10 -16.13
N PRO A 392 -16.94 16.26 -15.52
CA PRO A 392 -17.93 17.16 -14.94
C PRO A 392 -19.02 17.61 -15.94
N SER A 393 -18.64 18.02 -17.15
CA SER A 393 -19.61 18.43 -18.19
C SER A 393 -20.52 17.29 -18.63
N LEU A 394 -19.99 16.06 -18.67
CA LEU A 394 -20.75 14.87 -19.00
C LEU A 394 -21.73 14.49 -17.88
N MET A 395 -21.35 14.67 -16.62
CA MET A 395 -22.26 14.44 -15.48
C MET A 395 -23.38 15.47 -15.41
N THR A 396 -23.11 16.74 -15.73
CA THR A 396 -24.16 17.76 -15.86
C THR A 396 -25.18 17.36 -16.94
N SER A 397 -24.73 16.86 -18.09
CA SER A 397 -25.62 16.33 -19.15
C SER A 397 -26.53 15.21 -18.63
N VAL A 398 -26.00 14.29 -17.81
CA VAL A 398 -26.82 13.24 -17.17
C VAL A 398 -27.84 13.84 -16.20
N GLN A 399 -27.44 14.80 -15.36
CA GLN A 399 -28.33 15.46 -14.41
C GLN A 399 -29.48 16.19 -15.11
N ASP A 400 -29.20 16.91 -16.20
CA ASP A 400 -30.20 17.63 -16.99
C ASP A 400 -31.22 16.68 -17.62
N VAL A 401 -30.75 15.59 -18.24
CA VAL A 401 -31.62 14.57 -18.83
C VAL A 401 -32.45 13.86 -17.74
N PHE A 402 -31.86 13.54 -16.59
CA PHE A 402 -32.57 12.90 -15.47
C PHE A 402 -33.65 13.80 -14.88
N SER A 403 -33.35 15.10 -14.76
CA SER A 403 -34.29 16.11 -14.30
C SER A 403 -35.48 16.24 -15.26
N ALA A 404 -35.19 16.39 -16.56
CA ALA A 404 -36.23 16.46 -17.60
C ALA A 404 -37.09 15.20 -17.67
N ALA A 405 -36.49 14.02 -17.49
CA ALA A 405 -37.21 12.75 -17.50
C ALA A 405 -37.90 12.39 -16.18
N GLY A 406 -37.86 13.27 -15.16
CA GLY A 406 -38.50 13.03 -13.87
C GLY A 406 -37.98 11.79 -13.14
N VAL A 407 -36.68 11.50 -13.24
CA VAL A 407 -36.06 10.32 -12.63
C VAL A 407 -36.04 10.47 -11.09
N PRO A 408 -36.50 9.47 -10.31
CA PRO A 408 -36.51 9.52 -8.84
C PRO A 408 -35.11 9.22 -8.25
N VAL A 409 -34.09 9.96 -8.68
CA VAL A 409 -32.69 9.81 -8.24
C VAL A 409 -32.15 11.14 -7.72
N ASP A 410 -31.49 11.09 -6.56
CA ASP A 410 -30.72 12.18 -5.98
C ASP A 410 -29.23 11.82 -6.04
N PHE A 411 -28.40 12.72 -6.57
CA PHE A 411 -26.96 12.48 -6.66
C PHE A 411 -26.23 13.05 -5.44
N GLU A 412 -25.48 12.19 -4.75
CA GLU A 412 -24.46 12.60 -3.80
C GLU A 412 -23.13 12.78 -4.55
N GLU A 413 -22.85 14.01 -4.97
CA GLU A 413 -21.66 14.31 -5.76
C GLU A 413 -20.40 14.41 -4.89
N ILE A 414 -19.36 13.66 -5.25
CA ILE A 414 -18.06 13.65 -4.58
C ILE A 414 -16.96 13.75 -5.63
N PHE A 415 -16.26 14.89 -5.63
CA PHE A 415 -15.12 15.08 -6.52
C PHE A 415 -13.87 14.36 -5.98
N ILE A 416 -13.25 13.53 -6.81
CA ILE A 416 -12.00 12.84 -6.47
C ILE A 416 -11.10 12.81 -7.71
N SER A 417 -9.81 13.09 -7.52
CA SER A 417 -8.83 13.24 -8.60
C SER A 417 -7.42 12.88 -8.13
N GLU A 418 -6.66 12.18 -8.97
CA GLU A 418 -5.24 11.91 -8.73
C GLU A 418 -4.33 13.02 -9.30
N VAL A 419 -4.82 13.76 -10.29
CA VAL A 419 -4.10 14.88 -10.94
C VAL A 419 -4.40 16.24 -10.29
N GLN A 420 -5.49 16.35 -9.51
CA GLN A 420 -5.86 17.54 -8.73
C GLN A 420 -6.03 17.20 -7.24
N PRO A 421 -4.97 16.75 -6.54
CA PRO A 421 -5.07 16.25 -5.18
C PRO A 421 -5.56 17.29 -4.16
N GLY A 422 -5.33 18.59 -4.41
CA GLY A 422 -5.76 19.67 -3.51
C GLY A 422 -7.28 19.92 -3.48
N GLN A 423 -8.02 19.46 -4.48
CA GLN A 423 -9.49 19.55 -4.54
C GLN A 423 -10.16 18.20 -4.31
N SER A 424 -9.39 17.11 -4.38
CA SER A 424 -9.89 15.75 -4.25
C SER A 424 -10.40 15.46 -2.83
N ALA A 425 -11.60 14.92 -2.71
CA ALA A 425 -12.07 14.32 -1.48
C ALA A 425 -11.18 13.13 -1.07
N SER A 426 -11.30 12.71 0.20
CA SER A 426 -10.59 11.52 0.67
C SER A 426 -11.17 10.25 0.05
N THR A 427 -10.32 9.25 -0.22
CA THR A 427 -10.78 7.94 -0.71
C THR A 427 -11.79 7.29 0.25
N ASN A 428 -11.64 7.50 1.56
CA ASN A 428 -12.57 6.99 2.57
C ASN A 428 -13.97 7.59 2.44
N THR A 429 -14.08 8.91 2.19
CA THR A 429 -15.37 9.58 1.94
C THR A 429 -16.12 8.94 0.77
N VAL A 430 -15.41 8.66 -0.32
CA VAL A 430 -15.97 7.97 -1.47
C VAL A 430 -16.42 6.54 -1.12
N ILE A 431 -15.60 5.80 -0.37
CA ILE A 431 -15.90 4.43 0.03
C ILE A 431 -17.12 4.37 0.94
N GLU A 432 -17.24 5.28 1.90
CA GLU A 432 -18.39 5.37 2.80
C GLU A 432 -19.67 5.70 2.04
N SER A 433 -19.60 6.62 1.07
CA SER A 433 -20.73 6.92 0.19
C SER A 433 -21.17 5.68 -0.60
N PHE A 434 -20.22 4.95 -1.22
CA PHE A 434 -20.55 3.69 -1.92
C PHE A 434 -21.07 2.60 -1.00
N LYS A 435 -20.53 2.46 0.22
CA LYS A 435 -21.03 1.48 1.20
C LYS A 435 -22.45 1.81 1.67
N ARG A 436 -22.80 3.09 1.75
CA ARG A 436 -24.13 3.55 2.14
C ARG A 436 -25.15 3.44 1.00
N ASN A 437 -24.76 3.85 -0.20
CA ASN A 437 -25.66 4.00 -1.34
C ASN A 437 -25.72 2.74 -2.21
N GLY A 438 -24.69 1.88 -2.17
CA GLY A 438 -24.57 0.63 -2.92
C GLY A 438 -24.32 0.80 -4.42
N VAL A 439 -24.74 1.92 -5.02
CA VAL A 439 -24.62 2.19 -6.45
C VAL A 439 -24.06 3.58 -6.69
N GLY A 440 -23.24 3.73 -7.73
CA GLY A 440 -22.81 5.05 -8.18
C GLY A 440 -22.52 5.14 -9.67
N LEU A 441 -22.48 6.39 -10.13
CA LEU A 441 -22.13 6.80 -11.49
C LEU A 441 -20.81 7.57 -11.44
N LYS A 442 -19.83 7.13 -12.20
CA LYS A 442 -18.46 7.62 -12.11
C LYS A 442 -17.92 8.00 -13.49
N GLY A 443 -17.30 9.16 -13.57
CA GLY A 443 -16.50 9.62 -14.70
C GLY A 443 -15.08 9.07 -14.65
N ILE A 444 -14.24 9.53 -15.57
CA ILE A 444 -12.87 9.00 -15.64
C ILE A 444 -11.97 9.75 -14.68
N ILE A 445 -11.34 9.04 -13.75
CA ILE A 445 -10.26 9.58 -12.90
C ILE A 445 -8.96 9.35 -13.65
N ALA A 446 -8.23 10.42 -13.95
CA ALA A 446 -6.96 10.34 -14.66
C ALA A 446 -5.87 9.80 -13.72
N THR A 447 -5.05 8.85 -14.21
CA THR A 447 -3.89 8.33 -13.49
C THR A 447 -2.61 8.86 -14.14
N PRO A 448 -1.74 9.57 -13.40
CA PRO A 448 -0.51 10.13 -13.94
C PRO A 448 0.51 9.03 -14.26
N ALA A 449 1.33 9.22 -15.29
CA ALA A 449 2.38 8.27 -15.70
C ALA A 449 3.47 8.10 -14.63
N ASN A 450 3.74 9.16 -13.88
CA ASN A 450 4.61 9.14 -12.72
C ASN A 450 3.78 9.43 -11.49
N SER A 451 3.88 8.57 -10.48
CA SER A 451 3.26 8.81 -9.19
C SER A 451 3.96 9.97 -8.49
N VAL A 452 3.23 11.05 -8.22
CA VAL A 452 3.73 12.19 -7.43
C VAL A 452 4.07 11.74 -5.99
N THR A 453 3.47 10.64 -5.52
CA THR A 453 3.65 10.09 -4.16
C THR A 453 4.64 8.93 -4.11
N GLY A 454 5.17 8.48 -5.25
CA GLY A 454 5.98 7.25 -5.34
C GLY A 454 5.20 5.95 -5.14
N ALA A 455 3.88 6.02 -4.90
CA ALA A 455 3.02 4.85 -4.80
C ALA A 455 2.73 4.26 -6.19
N LEU A 456 2.98 2.97 -6.37
CA LEU A 456 2.67 2.24 -7.61
C LEU A 456 1.16 2.01 -7.81
N GLU A 457 0.38 2.04 -6.73
CA GLU A 457 -1.08 1.87 -6.79
C GLU A 457 -1.80 3.19 -7.12
N SER A 458 -2.53 3.21 -8.24
CA SER A 458 -3.37 4.36 -8.61
C SER A 458 -4.61 4.51 -7.75
N LEU A 459 -5.23 5.70 -7.78
CA LEU A 459 -6.50 5.93 -7.07
C LEU A 459 -7.63 4.98 -7.51
N ASN A 460 -7.73 4.71 -8.82
CA ASN A 460 -8.69 3.74 -9.34
C ASN A 460 -8.46 2.32 -8.78
N MET A 461 -7.19 1.91 -8.65
CA MET A 461 -6.84 0.60 -8.07
C MET A 461 -7.25 0.51 -6.59
N ARG A 462 -6.97 1.58 -5.80
CA ARG A 462 -7.36 1.64 -4.39
C ARG A 462 -8.87 1.53 -4.20
N LEU A 463 -9.65 2.28 -4.98
CA LEU A 463 -11.12 2.23 -4.92
C LEU A 463 -11.65 0.83 -5.22
N ARG A 464 -11.16 0.18 -6.28
CA ARG A 464 -11.61 -1.18 -6.65
C ARG A 464 -11.29 -2.21 -5.58
N ARG A 465 -10.09 -2.16 -5.00
CA ARG A 465 -9.68 -3.09 -3.93
C ARG A 465 -10.49 -2.87 -2.66
N GLN A 466 -10.65 -1.61 -2.22
CA GLN A 466 -11.34 -1.32 -0.96
C GLN A 466 -12.86 -1.53 -1.03
N LEU A 467 -13.45 -1.46 -2.22
CA LEU A 467 -14.87 -1.76 -2.47
C LEU A 467 -15.12 -3.21 -2.91
N ASP A 468 -14.07 -4.03 -3.00
CA ASP A 468 -14.09 -5.40 -3.55
C ASP A 468 -14.84 -5.50 -4.90
N ILE A 469 -14.55 -4.54 -5.80
CA ILE A 469 -15.12 -4.51 -7.14
C ILE A 469 -14.20 -5.31 -8.06
N PHE A 470 -14.66 -6.49 -8.48
CA PHE A 470 -13.80 -7.48 -9.13
C PHE A 470 -14.11 -7.72 -10.60
N ALA A 471 -15.33 -7.43 -11.06
CA ALA A 471 -15.73 -7.65 -12.44
C ALA A 471 -15.96 -6.32 -13.16
N ASN A 472 -15.20 -6.04 -14.22
CA ASN A 472 -15.55 -5.01 -15.19
C ASN A 472 -16.41 -5.63 -16.28
N VAL A 473 -17.38 -4.90 -16.79
CA VAL A 473 -18.23 -5.28 -17.91
C VAL A 473 -18.29 -4.10 -18.88
N VAL A 474 -17.93 -4.35 -20.13
CA VAL A 474 -18.03 -3.37 -21.23
C VAL A 474 -18.96 -3.94 -22.29
N TRP A 475 -20.01 -3.18 -22.63
CA TRP A 475 -21.02 -3.61 -23.60
C TRP A 475 -20.70 -3.05 -24.98
N ILE A 476 -20.22 -3.92 -25.86
CA ILE A 476 -19.81 -3.55 -27.21
C ILE A 476 -20.99 -3.81 -28.16
N LYS A 477 -21.77 -2.76 -28.41
CA LYS A 477 -22.91 -2.81 -29.33
C LYS A 477 -22.82 -1.71 -30.37
N SER A 478 -22.88 -2.09 -31.66
CA SER A 478 -22.98 -1.11 -32.76
C SER A 478 -24.25 -0.28 -32.60
N LEU A 479 -24.11 1.05 -32.60
CA LEU A 479 -25.25 1.96 -32.54
C LEU A 479 -25.73 2.34 -33.95
N PRO A 480 -27.05 2.27 -34.23
CA PRO A 480 -27.61 2.79 -35.48
C PRO A 480 -27.23 4.25 -35.68
N GLY A 481 -26.82 4.61 -36.90
CA GLY A 481 -26.40 5.97 -37.25
C GLY A 481 -24.88 6.23 -37.18
N ILE A 482 -24.12 5.42 -36.45
CA ILE A 482 -22.65 5.54 -36.39
C ILE A 482 -22.01 4.66 -37.46
N LYS A 483 -21.27 5.29 -38.39
CA LYS A 483 -20.51 4.57 -39.42
C LYS A 483 -19.19 4.09 -38.84
N SER A 484 -18.96 2.78 -38.87
CA SER A 484 -17.70 2.13 -38.50
C SER A 484 -17.35 1.06 -39.53
N ARG A 485 -16.13 0.49 -39.44
CA ARG A 485 -15.65 -0.51 -40.41
C ARG A 485 -16.45 -1.82 -40.34
N HIS A 486 -16.91 -2.19 -39.15
CA HIS A 486 -17.71 -3.37 -38.89
C HIS A 486 -19.13 -2.94 -38.50
N SER A 487 -20.13 -3.76 -38.81
CA SER A 487 -21.54 -3.46 -38.50
C SER A 487 -22.17 -4.58 -37.67
N ASN A 488 -23.23 -4.24 -36.94
CA ASN A 488 -24.06 -5.19 -36.18
C ASN A 488 -23.28 -6.02 -35.15
N LEU A 489 -22.31 -5.41 -34.46
CA LEU A 489 -21.60 -6.05 -33.36
C LEU A 489 -22.45 -5.99 -32.09
N ASP A 490 -22.49 -7.09 -31.34
CA ASP A 490 -23.17 -7.17 -30.03
C ASP A 490 -22.52 -8.24 -29.15
N PHE A 491 -21.42 -7.86 -28.48
CA PHE A 491 -20.68 -8.73 -27.57
C PHE A 491 -20.30 -7.99 -26.28
N VAL A 492 -19.87 -8.75 -25.27
CA VAL A 492 -19.57 -8.23 -23.93
C VAL A 492 -18.17 -8.64 -23.51
N VAL A 493 -17.39 -7.67 -23.05
CA VAL A 493 -16.06 -7.90 -22.48
C VAL A 493 -16.17 -7.87 -20.96
N ILE A 494 -15.87 -9.00 -20.32
CA ILE A 494 -15.83 -9.15 -18.87
C ILE A 494 -14.38 -9.32 -18.43
N ARG A 495 -13.93 -8.44 -17.54
CA ARG A 495 -12.53 -8.35 -17.13
C ARG A 495 -12.38 -8.45 -15.62
N GLU A 496 -11.40 -9.25 -15.18
CA GLU A 496 -10.93 -9.28 -13.79
C GLU A 496 -10.25 -7.94 -13.43
N GLN A 497 -10.47 -7.38 -12.24
CA GLN A 497 -10.01 -6.03 -11.88
C GLN A 497 -9.10 -5.92 -10.65
N GLN A 498 -8.86 -6.99 -9.89
CA GLN A 498 -8.16 -6.90 -8.60
C GLN A 498 -6.71 -7.38 -8.64
N GLU A 499 -6.35 -8.25 -9.58
CA GLU A 499 -5.03 -8.87 -9.62
C GLU A 499 -4.39 -8.79 -11.02
N GLY A 500 -3.46 -9.68 -11.31
CA GLY A 500 -2.66 -9.71 -12.53
C GLY A 500 -1.48 -8.73 -12.46
N GLU A 501 -1.20 -8.11 -13.60
CA GLU A 501 -0.14 -7.12 -13.79
C GLU A 501 -0.47 -5.80 -13.06
N TYR A 502 -1.74 -5.60 -12.69
CA TYR A 502 -2.21 -4.47 -11.87
C TYR A 502 -2.13 -4.80 -10.37
N SER A 503 -1.28 -5.74 -9.97
CA SER A 503 -0.89 -5.95 -8.57
C SER A 503 -0.12 -4.72 -8.02
N GLY A 504 0.54 -3.96 -8.90
CA GLY A 504 1.37 -2.81 -8.52
C GLY A 504 2.65 -3.22 -7.79
N LEU A 505 3.12 -4.44 -8.02
CA LEU A 505 4.32 -5.01 -7.40
C LEU A 505 5.48 -4.94 -8.37
N GLU A 506 6.21 -3.82 -8.33
CA GLU A 506 7.39 -3.60 -9.15
C GLU A 506 8.58 -3.19 -8.28
N HIS A 507 9.77 -3.65 -8.64
CA HIS A 507 11.00 -3.24 -7.96
C HIS A 507 12.19 -3.25 -8.92
N GLU A 508 13.21 -2.47 -8.60
CA GLU A 508 14.47 -2.44 -9.34
C GLU A 508 15.52 -3.24 -8.55
N SER A 509 15.74 -4.50 -8.93
CA SER A 509 16.64 -5.43 -8.22
C SER A 509 18.09 -4.94 -8.24
N ILE A 510 18.54 -4.46 -9.40
CA ILE A 510 19.78 -3.72 -9.59
C ILE A 510 19.52 -2.57 -10.55
N ARG A 511 20.36 -1.52 -10.51
CA ARG A 511 20.20 -0.37 -11.40
C ARG A 511 20.11 -0.82 -12.88
N GLY A 512 19.00 -0.50 -13.53
CA GLY A 512 18.67 -0.87 -14.90
C GLY A 512 17.89 -2.19 -15.06
N VAL A 513 17.57 -2.90 -13.98
CA VAL A 513 16.82 -4.16 -14.00
C VAL A 513 15.57 -4.04 -13.15
N VAL A 514 14.42 -3.91 -13.83
CA VAL A 514 13.11 -3.78 -13.21
C VAL A 514 12.34 -5.09 -13.34
N GLU A 515 11.87 -5.61 -12.21
CA GLU A 515 11.01 -6.77 -12.13
C GLU A 515 9.56 -6.34 -11.84
N SER A 516 8.61 -6.93 -12.55
CA SER A 516 7.17 -6.72 -12.34
C SER A 516 6.51 -8.06 -12.01
N LEU A 517 5.88 -8.15 -10.83
CA LEU A 517 5.32 -9.38 -10.28
C LEU A 517 3.83 -9.49 -10.58
N LYS A 518 3.49 -10.30 -11.58
CA LYS A 518 2.10 -10.68 -11.90
C LYS A 518 1.59 -11.72 -10.91
N ILE A 519 0.48 -11.42 -10.24
CA ILE A 519 -0.17 -12.36 -9.31
C ILE A 519 -1.51 -12.81 -9.90
N ILE A 520 -1.71 -14.12 -10.03
CA ILE A 520 -3.00 -14.71 -10.40
C ILE A 520 -3.38 -15.72 -9.31
N THR A 521 -4.61 -15.62 -8.80
CA THR A 521 -5.12 -16.49 -7.75
C THR A 521 -6.32 -17.28 -8.24
N ARG A 522 -6.50 -18.47 -7.65
CA ARG A 522 -7.64 -19.33 -7.97
C ARG A 522 -8.97 -18.66 -7.60
N ASP A 523 -9.03 -18.01 -6.44
CA ASP A 523 -10.27 -17.39 -5.94
C ASP A 523 -10.78 -16.29 -6.88
N ASN A 524 -9.88 -15.39 -7.31
CA ASN A 524 -10.23 -14.30 -8.22
C ASN A 524 -10.55 -14.80 -9.63
N SER A 525 -9.79 -15.78 -10.13
CA SER A 525 -10.04 -16.43 -11.42
C SER A 525 -11.38 -17.18 -11.45
N HIS A 526 -11.71 -17.91 -10.37
CA HIS A 526 -12.95 -18.65 -10.26
C HIS A 526 -14.16 -17.72 -10.15
N ARG A 527 -14.10 -16.66 -9.33
CA ARG A 527 -15.23 -15.73 -9.20
C ARG A 527 -15.50 -14.92 -10.47
N ILE A 528 -14.45 -14.51 -11.22
CA ILE A 528 -14.67 -13.77 -12.48
C ILE A 528 -15.23 -14.69 -13.58
N ALA A 529 -14.74 -15.93 -13.66
CA ALA A 529 -15.31 -16.94 -14.55
C ALA A 529 -16.79 -17.20 -14.20
N LYS A 530 -17.09 -17.44 -12.92
CA LYS A 530 -18.45 -17.62 -12.42
C LYS A 530 -19.35 -16.44 -12.79
N PHE A 531 -18.88 -15.21 -12.56
CA PHE A 531 -19.61 -14.00 -12.94
C PHE A 531 -19.89 -13.95 -14.45
N ALA A 532 -18.94 -14.32 -15.29
CA ALA A 532 -19.12 -14.31 -16.75
C ALA A 532 -20.17 -15.32 -17.23
N PHE A 533 -20.18 -16.53 -16.65
CA PHE A 533 -21.20 -17.54 -16.97
C PHE A 533 -22.58 -17.18 -16.41
N ASP A 534 -22.66 -16.66 -15.17
CA ASP A 534 -23.91 -16.12 -14.60
C ASP A 534 -24.46 -14.97 -15.46
N TYR A 535 -23.57 -14.09 -15.93
CA TYR A 535 -23.93 -13.01 -16.83
C TYR A 535 -24.46 -13.56 -18.16
N ALA A 536 -23.78 -14.54 -18.75
CA ALA A 536 -24.19 -15.14 -20.02
C ALA A 536 -25.60 -15.75 -19.91
N MET A 537 -25.84 -16.56 -18.87
CA MET A 537 -27.15 -17.16 -18.59
C MET A 537 -28.24 -16.10 -18.40
N LYS A 538 -28.00 -15.12 -17.51
CA LYS A 538 -28.98 -14.07 -17.19
C LYS A 538 -29.36 -13.22 -18.40
N ASN A 539 -28.44 -13.05 -19.35
CA ASN A 539 -28.64 -12.21 -20.53
C ASN A 539 -28.90 -13.04 -21.80
N ASN A 540 -29.25 -14.33 -21.67
CA ASN A 540 -29.55 -15.23 -22.78
C ASN A 540 -28.43 -15.32 -23.85
N ARG A 541 -27.18 -15.14 -23.43
CA ARG A 541 -26.00 -15.38 -24.26
C ARG A 541 -25.72 -16.87 -24.32
N LYS A 542 -25.02 -17.31 -25.37
CA LYS A 542 -24.82 -18.74 -25.68
C LYS A 542 -23.37 -19.16 -25.62
N LYS A 543 -22.43 -18.22 -25.68
CA LYS A 543 -21.00 -18.53 -25.70
C LYS A 543 -20.19 -17.63 -24.77
N VAL A 544 -19.27 -18.24 -24.03
CA VAL A 544 -18.23 -17.56 -23.25
C VAL A 544 -16.86 -17.94 -23.82
N THR A 545 -16.08 -16.96 -24.23
CA THR A 545 -14.71 -17.13 -24.73
C THR A 545 -13.70 -16.70 -23.66
N ALA A 546 -12.95 -17.65 -23.11
CA ALA A 546 -11.87 -17.37 -22.15
C ALA A 546 -10.58 -16.98 -22.89
N ILE A 547 -10.12 -15.74 -22.69
CA ILE A 547 -8.93 -15.21 -23.37
C ILE A 547 -7.72 -15.26 -22.45
N HIS A 548 -6.61 -15.80 -22.94
CA HIS A 548 -5.41 -16.04 -22.12
C HIS A 548 -4.11 -16.01 -22.95
N LYS A 549 -2.95 -16.18 -22.29
CA LYS A 549 -1.64 -16.43 -22.88
C LYS A 549 -0.95 -17.63 -22.21
N ALA A 550 -1.73 -18.64 -21.81
CA ALA A 550 -1.26 -19.87 -21.19
C ALA A 550 -0.19 -20.66 -21.99
N ASN A 551 -0.02 -20.40 -23.29
CA ASN A 551 1.09 -20.96 -24.08
C ASN A 551 2.47 -20.42 -23.65
N ILE A 552 2.52 -19.20 -23.11
CA ILE A 552 3.75 -18.59 -22.56
C ILE A 552 3.71 -18.67 -21.02
N MET A 553 2.64 -18.17 -20.40
CA MET A 553 2.48 -18.15 -18.94
C MET A 553 1.73 -19.38 -18.43
N LYS A 554 2.40 -20.53 -18.47
CA LYS A 554 1.81 -21.84 -18.20
C LYS A 554 1.18 -21.97 -16.81
N LEU A 555 1.70 -21.26 -15.81
CA LEU A 555 1.18 -21.31 -14.43
C LEU A 555 0.09 -20.26 -14.19
N GLY A 556 0.40 -18.97 -14.34
CA GLY A 556 -0.55 -17.89 -14.04
C GLY A 556 -1.80 -17.94 -14.93
N ASP A 557 -1.62 -17.87 -16.24
CA ASP A 557 -2.75 -17.93 -17.19
C ASP A 557 -3.30 -19.34 -17.35
N GLY A 558 -2.48 -20.37 -17.08
CA GLY A 558 -2.95 -21.75 -17.00
C GLY A 558 -3.98 -21.94 -15.89
N LEU A 559 -3.73 -21.38 -14.70
CA LEU A 559 -4.65 -21.40 -13.57
C LEU A 559 -5.96 -20.67 -13.89
N PHE A 560 -5.89 -19.49 -14.52
CA PHE A 560 -7.09 -18.76 -14.97
C PHE A 560 -7.94 -19.60 -15.94
N LEU A 561 -7.29 -20.22 -16.93
CA LEU A 561 -7.94 -21.07 -17.92
C LEU A 561 -8.58 -22.33 -17.28
N GLU A 562 -7.88 -22.94 -16.33
CA GLU A 562 -8.39 -24.08 -15.55
C GLU A 562 -9.67 -23.69 -14.80
N CYS A 563 -9.66 -22.57 -14.08
CA CYS A 563 -10.85 -22.06 -13.38
C CYS A 563 -12.03 -21.82 -14.33
N CYS A 564 -11.78 -21.28 -15.53
CA CYS A 564 -12.82 -21.09 -16.54
C CYS A 564 -13.44 -22.42 -17.00
N LYS A 565 -12.62 -23.47 -17.16
CA LYS A 565 -13.08 -24.81 -17.53
C LYS A 565 -13.88 -25.48 -16.42
N GLU A 566 -13.42 -25.37 -15.18
CA GLU A 566 -14.14 -25.86 -14.00
C GLU A 566 -15.51 -25.21 -13.87
N VAL A 567 -15.58 -23.89 -14.03
CA VAL A 567 -16.86 -23.17 -13.99
C VAL A 567 -17.76 -23.57 -15.15
N ALA A 568 -17.22 -23.67 -16.38
CA ALA A 568 -18.02 -24.05 -17.55
C ALA A 568 -18.73 -25.41 -17.39
N ALA A 569 -18.13 -26.36 -16.67
CA ALA A 569 -18.74 -27.66 -16.39
C ALA A 569 -20.07 -27.54 -15.61
N MET A 570 -20.28 -26.44 -14.87
CA MET A 570 -21.53 -26.14 -14.17
C MET A 570 -22.61 -25.50 -15.07
N TYR A 571 -22.27 -25.13 -16.31
CA TYR A 571 -23.13 -24.41 -17.26
C TYR A 571 -23.21 -25.13 -18.61
N PRO A 572 -23.85 -26.31 -18.70
CA PRO A 572 -23.86 -27.13 -19.91
C PRO A 572 -24.49 -26.43 -21.13
N ASP A 573 -25.39 -25.46 -20.91
CA ASP A 573 -26.08 -24.70 -21.97
C ASP A 573 -25.26 -23.54 -22.54
N ILE A 574 -24.09 -23.25 -21.96
CA ILE A 574 -23.19 -22.17 -22.40
C ILE A 574 -21.93 -22.79 -22.98
N GLN A 575 -21.69 -22.55 -24.27
CA GLN A 575 -20.47 -23.02 -24.93
C GLN A 575 -19.24 -22.29 -24.37
N LEU A 576 -18.27 -23.03 -23.85
CA LEU A 576 -16.94 -22.50 -23.56
C LEU A 576 -16.06 -22.58 -24.82
N GLU A 577 -15.45 -21.46 -25.19
CA GLU A 577 -14.36 -21.38 -26.16
C GLU A 577 -13.11 -20.82 -25.46
N THR A 578 -11.92 -21.17 -25.93
CA THR A 578 -10.66 -20.69 -25.37
C THR A 578 -9.79 -20.11 -26.48
N MET A 579 -9.25 -18.92 -26.30
CA MET A 579 -8.46 -18.26 -27.34
C MET A 579 -7.25 -17.55 -26.75
N ILE A 580 -6.11 -17.66 -27.43
CA ILE A 580 -4.92 -16.89 -27.06
C ILE A 580 -5.10 -15.41 -27.42
N VAL A 581 -4.63 -14.49 -26.56
CA VAL A 581 -4.92 -13.04 -26.66
C VAL A 581 -4.40 -12.40 -27.95
N ASP A 582 -3.31 -12.89 -28.52
CA ASP A 582 -2.81 -12.47 -29.83
C ASP A 582 -3.78 -12.84 -30.96
N ASN A 583 -4.26 -14.08 -31.00
CA ASN A 583 -5.29 -14.47 -31.96
C ASN A 583 -6.60 -13.70 -31.71
N CYS A 584 -6.98 -13.49 -30.45
CA CYS A 584 -8.14 -12.67 -30.09
C CYS A 584 -8.07 -11.27 -30.72
N CYS A 585 -6.94 -10.57 -30.61
CA CYS A 585 -6.76 -9.26 -31.24
C CYS A 585 -6.87 -9.34 -32.77
N MET A 586 -6.29 -10.37 -33.41
CA MET A 586 -6.43 -10.58 -34.86
C MET A 586 -7.89 -10.83 -35.26
N GLN A 587 -8.61 -11.65 -34.50
CA GLN A 587 -10.01 -12.00 -34.75
C GLN A 587 -10.94 -10.82 -34.50
N LEU A 588 -10.70 -9.99 -33.48
CA LEU A 588 -11.51 -8.79 -33.22
C LEU A 588 -11.46 -7.77 -34.36
N VAL A 589 -10.33 -7.64 -35.06
CA VAL A 589 -10.21 -6.69 -36.18
C VAL A 589 -10.67 -7.30 -37.51
N SER A 590 -10.67 -8.63 -37.63
CA SER A 590 -11.03 -9.31 -38.89
C SER A 590 -12.47 -9.81 -38.91
N LYS A 591 -12.90 -10.50 -37.85
CA LYS A 591 -14.22 -11.13 -37.72
C LYS A 591 -14.78 -10.99 -36.29
N PRO A 592 -15.09 -9.77 -35.83
CA PRO A 592 -15.56 -9.53 -34.46
C PRO A 592 -16.96 -10.12 -34.15
N ASP A 593 -17.77 -10.39 -35.18
CA ASP A 593 -19.12 -10.97 -35.06
C ASP A 593 -19.15 -12.37 -34.43
N GLN A 594 -18.01 -13.05 -34.37
CA GLN A 594 -17.90 -14.37 -33.77
C GLN A 594 -17.97 -14.36 -32.23
N PHE A 595 -17.77 -13.21 -31.57
CA PHE A 595 -17.73 -13.12 -30.12
C PHE A 595 -19.11 -12.88 -29.51
N ASP A 596 -19.33 -13.39 -28.30
CA ASP A 596 -20.57 -13.21 -27.54
C ASP A 596 -20.27 -12.66 -26.14
N VAL A 597 -19.87 -13.50 -25.17
CA VAL A 597 -19.26 -13.05 -23.91
C VAL A 597 -17.78 -13.41 -23.92
N MET A 598 -16.93 -12.48 -23.53
CA MET A 598 -15.49 -12.68 -23.40
C MET A 598 -15.10 -12.53 -21.93
N VAL A 599 -14.28 -13.43 -21.40
CA VAL A 599 -13.74 -13.32 -20.02
C VAL A 599 -12.22 -13.30 -20.05
N LEU A 600 -11.62 -12.32 -19.39
CA LEU A 600 -10.17 -12.05 -19.47
C LEU A 600 -9.56 -11.69 -18.10
N PRO A 601 -8.28 -12.05 -17.88
CA PRO A 601 -7.44 -11.44 -16.85
C PRO A 601 -7.27 -9.93 -17.07
N ASN A 602 -6.81 -9.24 -16.03
CA ASN A 602 -6.87 -7.78 -15.91
C ASN A 602 -6.21 -7.00 -17.06
N LEU A 603 -4.95 -7.28 -17.39
CA LEU A 603 -4.23 -6.54 -18.45
C LEU A 603 -4.84 -6.76 -19.84
N TYR A 604 -5.17 -8.00 -20.19
CA TYR A 604 -5.74 -8.30 -21.49
C TYR A 604 -7.12 -7.71 -21.65
N GLY A 605 -7.92 -7.77 -20.59
CA GLY A 605 -9.20 -7.08 -20.55
C GLY A 605 -9.07 -5.60 -20.89
N ASN A 606 -8.06 -4.89 -20.33
CA ASN A 606 -7.81 -3.47 -20.61
C ASN A 606 -7.36 -3.16 -22.04
N ILE A 607 -6.80 -4.13 -22.74
CA ILE A 607 -6.36 -3.93 -24.13
C ILE A 607 -7.54 -4.22 -25.05
N VAL A 608 -8.25 -5.31 -24.77
CA VAL A 608 -9.39 -5.79 -25.55
C VAL A 608 -10.59 -4.86 -25.43
N ASP A 609 -10.87 -4.29 -24.24
CA ASP A 609 -11.97 -3.33 -24.06
C ASP A 609 -11.79 -2.06 -24.91
N ASN A 610 -10.58 -1.51 -24.98
CA ASN A 610 -10.23 -0.33 -25.79
C ASN A 610 -10.23 -0.66 -27.28
N LEU A 611 -9.66 -1.82 -27.68
CA LEU A 611 -9.70 -2.29 -29.06
C LEU A 611 -11.15 -2.44 -29.54
N ALA A 612 -11.99 -3.12 -28.75
CA ALA A 612 -13.39 -3.34 -29.07
C ALA A 612 -14.19 -2.03 -29.11
N SER A 613 -13.88 -1.07 -28.23
CA SER A 613 -14.51 0.25 -28.26
C SER A 613 -14.22 0.99 -29.57
N GLY A 614 -13.00 0.86 -30.09
CA GLY A 614 -12.62 1.40 -31.40
C GLY A 614 -13.42 0.82 -32.58
N LEU A 615 -13.92 -0.42 -32.47
CA LEU A 615 -14.67 -1.07 -33.55
C LEU A 615 -16.07 -0.48 -33.76
N ILE A 616 -16.67 0.13 -32.73
CA ILE A 616 -18.09 0.56 -32.75
C ILE A 616 -18.30 2.08 -32.70
N GLY A 617 -17.23 2.88 -32.82
CA GLY A 617 -17.31 4.35 -32.84
C GLY A 617 -16.43 5.06 -31.82
N GLY A 618 -15.67 4.33 -31.01
CA GLY A 618 -14.71 4.90 -30.06
C GLY A 618 -15.29 5.17 -28.67
N ALA A 619 -14.46 5.78 -27.81
CA ALA A 619 -14.71 5.92 -26.38
C ALA A 619 -16.01 6.67 -26.02
N GLY A 620 -16.45 7.60 -26.86
CA GLY A 620 -17.60 8.47 -26.62
C GLY A 620 -18.96 7.77 -26.63
N VAL A 621 -19.03 6.50 -27.04
CA VAL A 621 -20.31 5.79 -27.23
C VAL A 621 -20.42 4.45 -26.51
N VAL A 622 -19.37 4.01 -25.80
CA VAL A 622 -19.33 2.69 -25.17
C VAL A 622 -19.66 2.77 -23.68
N PRO A 623 -20.76 2.14 -23.22
CA PRO A 623 -21.08 2.07 -21.81
C PRO A 623 -20.33 0.95 -21.09
N GLY A 624 -20.11 1.13 -19.79
CA GLY A 624 -19.45 0.14 -18.94
C GLY A 624 -19.99 0.11 -17.50
N GLY A 625 -19.54 -0.90 -16.77
CA GLY A 625 -19.87 -1.08 -15.35
C GLY A 625 -18.85 -1.94 -14.64
N SER A 626 -18.70 -1.72 -13.35
CA SER A 626 -17.78 -2.43 -12.48
C SER A 626 -18.56 -2.93 -11.26
N PHE A 627 -18.55 -4.25 -11.04
CA PHE A 627 -19.39 -4.94 -10.06
C PHE A 627 -18.55 -5.62 -8.98
N GLY A 628 -18.93 -5.39 -7.73
CA GLY A 628 -18.52 -6.17 -6.56
C GLY A 628 -19.71 -6.93 -5.98
N HIS A 629 -19.54 -7.51 -4.79
CA HIS A 629 -20.63 -8.24 -4.13
C HIS A 629 -21.75 -7.31 -3.65
N ASN A 630 -21.40 -6.17 -3.06
CA ASN A 630 -22.34 -5.23 -2.43
C ASN A 630 -22.46 -3.89 -3.17
N VAL A 631 -21.55 -3.61 -4.12
CA VAL A 631 -21.42 -2.30 -4.75
C VAL A 631 -21.36 -2.45 -6.27
N ALA A 632 -22.05 -1.56 -6.98
CA ALA A 632 -21.96 -1.41 -8.43
C ALA A 632 -21.58 0.02 -8.82
N ILE A 633 -20.55 0.16 -9.65
CA ILE A 633 -20.10 1.44 -10.21
C ILE A 633 -20.31 1.43 -11.71
N PHE A 634 -21.10 2.37 -12.21
CA PHE A 634 -21.33 2.56 -13.64
C PHE A 634 -20.39 3.65 -14.15
N GLU A 635 -19.60 3.34 -15.18
CA GLU A 635 -18.61 4.25 -15.77
C GLU A 635 -18.47 3.98 -17.28
N PRO A 636 -18.06 4.95 -18.11
CA PRO A 636 -17.82 4.71 -19.52
C PRO A 636 -16.86 3.53 -19.75
N GLY A 637 -17.13 2.71 -20.77
CA GLY A 637 -16.39 1.49 -21.04
C GLY A 637 -14.93 1.74 -21.43
N ALA A 638 -14.66 2.87 -22.07
CA ALA A 638 -13.31 3.32 -22.39
C ALA A 638 -12.85 4.39 -21.39
N ARG A 639 -11.63 4.23 -20.86
CA ARG A 639 -11.13 5.00 -19.71
C ARG A 639 -10.32 6.24 -20.13
N HIS A 640 -10.91 7.08 -20.99
CA HIS A 640 -10.27 8.30 -21.47
C HIS A 640 -10.88 9.55 -20.83
N PRO A 641 -10.09 10.37 -20.08
CA PRO A 641 -10.58 11.60 -19.49
C PRO A 641 -10.81 12.72 -20.52
N PHE A 642 -10.23 12.59 -21.72
CA PHE A 642 -10.28 13.56 -22.82
C PHE A 642 -9.94 15.00 -22.36
N ALA A 643 -8.83 15.14 -21.63
CA ALA A 643 -8.48 16.38 -20.93
C ALA A 643 -8.31 17.59 -21.87
N GLU A 644 -7.86 17.36 -23.11
CA GLU A 644 -7.71 18.37 -24.15
C GLU A 644 -9.04 18.98 -24.64
N ALA A 645 -10.18 18.34 -24.33
CA ALA A 645 -11.52 18.83 -24.64
C ALA A 645 -12.20 19.53 -23.45
N LEU A 646 -11.52 19.64 -22.30
CA LEU A 646 -12.02 20.35 -21.12
C LEU A 646 -12.42 21.79 -21.49
N GLY A 647 -13.64 22.18 -21.12
CA GLY A 647 -14.18 23.52 -21.37
C GLY A 647 -14.56 23.84 -22.82
N LYS A 648 -14.32 22.92 -23.78
CA LYS A 648 -14.62 23.14 -25.20
C LYS A 648 -16.05 22.78 -25.61
N ASN A 649 -16.80 22.11 -24.73
CA ASN A 649 -18.17 21.67 -24.98
C ASN A 649 -18.32 20.74 -26.21
N ILE A 650 -17.32 19.90 -26.48
CA ILE A 650 -17.29 18.97 -27.64
C ILE A 650 -17.30 17.49 -27.26
N ALA A 651 -17.42 17.19 -25.96
CA ALA A 651 -17.40 15.82 -25.46
C ALA A 651 -18.73 15.11 -25.80
N ASN A 652 -18.66 13.86 -26.23
CA ASN A 652 -19.85 13.08 -26.55
C ASN A 652 -20.50 12.50 -25.28
N PRO A 653 -21.75 12.87 -24.92
CA PRO A 653 -22.41 12.36 -23.72
C PRO A 653 -23.06 10.99 -23.91
N THR A 654 -23.02 10.40 -25.12
CA THR A 654 -23.71 9.15 -25.44
C THR A 654 -23.29 8.00 -24.52
N ALA A 655 -21.98 7.77 -24.33
CA ALA A 655 -21.48 6.71 -23.46
C ALA A 655 -21.98 6.84 -22.03
N ILE A 656 -21.91 8.05 -21.44
CA ILE A 656 -22.31 8.24 -20.04
C ILE A 656 -23.83 8.16 -19.87
N LEU A 657 -24.62 8.64 -20.84
CA LEU A 657 -26.08 8.54 -20.81
C LEU A 657 -26.55 7.08 -20.92
N LEU A 658 -25.95 6.29 -21.82
CA LEU A 658 -26.21 4.85 -21.92
C LEU A 658 -25.74 4.08 -20.68
N THR A 659 -24.64 4.51 -20.08
CA THR A 659 -24.14 3.99 -18.80
C THR A 659 -25.12 4.28 -17.66
N ALA A 660 -25.66 5.50 -17.59
CA ALA A 660 -26.69 5.89 -16.63
C ALA A 660 -27.99 5.09 -16.84
N CYS A 661 -28.37 4.79 -18.08
CA CYS A 661 -29.51 3.89 -18.36
C CYS A 661 -29.27 2.46 -17.83
N ARG A 662 -28.04 1.95 -17.90
CA ARG A 662 -27.68 0.63 -17.32
C ARG A 662 -27.76 0.67 -15.80
N MET A 663 -27.32 1.76 -15.18
CA MET A 663 -27.48 2.00 -13.74
C MET A 663 -28.96 2.00 -13.33
N LEU A 664 -29.83 2.69 -14.08
CA LEU A 664 -31.27 2.72 -13.82
C LEU A 664 -31.89 1.32 -13.85
N ARG A 665 -31.52 0.47 -14.82
CA ARG A 665 -31.96 -0.94 -14.86
C ARG A 665 -31.46 -1.74 -13.65
N HIS A 666 -30.26 -1.45 -13.16
CA HIS A 666 -29.69 -2.11 -11.98
C HIS A 666 -30.47 -1.77 -10.69
N ILE A 667 -31.04 -0.57 -10.60
CA ILE A 667 -31.90 -0.15 -9.48
C ILE A 667 -33.41 -0.32 -9.77
N HIS A 668 -33.77 -1.12 -10.77
CA HIS A 668 -35.15 -1.46 -11.14
C HIS A 668 -36.02 -0.28 -11.63
N LEU A 669 -35.39 0.74 -12.22
CA LEU A 669 -36.06 1.86 -12.89
C LEU A 669 -36.08 1.66 -14.41
N ASP A 670 -36.61 0.52 -14.87
CA ASP A 670 -36.62 0.12 -16.27
C ASP A 670 -37.40 1.08 -17.18
N TYR A 671 -38.48 1.69 -16.67
CA TYR A 671 -39.25 2.70 -17.40
C TYR A 671 -38.36 3.87 -17.82
N HIS A 672 -37.75 4.55 -16.84
CA HIS A 672 -36.86 5.69 -17.07
C HIS A 672 -35.65 5.31 -17.93
N ALA A 673 -35.07 4.13 -17.69
CA ALA A 673 -33.98 3.62 -18.51
C ALA A 673 -34.39 3.48 -19.98
N ASN A 674 -35.59 2.98 -20.27
CA ASN A 674 -36.09 2.81 -21.63
C ASN A 674 -36.43 4.15 -22.29
N VAL A 675 -37.07 5.08 -21.57
CA VAL A 675 -37.36 6.44 -22.09
C VAL A 675 -36.07 7.12 -22.53
N ILE A 676 -35.07 7.19 -21.64
CA ILE A 676 -33.80 7.88 -21.93
C ILE A 676 -33.01 7.14 -23.01
N SER A 677 -32.88 5.81 -22.92
CA SER A 677 -32.10 5.06 -23.93
C SER A 677 -32.73 5.12 -25.32
N ASN A 678 -34.05 5.10 -25.44
CA ASN A 678 -34.73 5.28 -26.73
C ASN A 678 -34.51 6.68 -27.30
N ALA A 679 -34.56 7.73 -26.46
CA ALA A 679 -34.29 9.10 -26.90
C ALA A 679 -32.84 9.26 -27.41
N VAL A 680 -31.86 8.74 -26.66
CA VAL A 680 -30.44 8.74 -27.07
C VAL A 680 -30.26 8.00 -28.40
N LEU A 681 -30.80 6.78 -28.52
CA LEU A 681 -30.69 5.99 -29.76
C LEU A 681 -31.35 6.70 -30.95
N LYS A 682 -32.48 7.38 -30.74
CA LYS A 682 -33.15 8.16 -31.78
C LYS A 682 -32.29 9.31 -32.28
N VAL A 683 -31.73 10.12 -31.38
CA VAL A 683 -30.86 11.26 -31.74
C VAL A 683 -29.65 10.79 -32.56
N ILE A 684 -28.99 9.71 -32.13
CA ILE A 684 -27.82 9.15 -32.82
C ILE A 684 -28.21 8.56 -34.19
N SER A 685 -29.34 7.85 -34.27
CA SER A 685 -29.85 7.25 -35.50
C SER A 685 -30.27 8.30 -36.53
N ASP A 686 -30.96 9.36 -36.12
CA ASP A 686 -31.39 10.47 -37.00
C ASP A 686 -30.20 11.22 -37.60
N GLY A 687 -29.10 11.29 -36.85
CA GLY A 687 -27.81 11.76 -37.33
C GLY A 687 -27.69 13.26 -37.59
N LYS A 688 -28.71 14.04 -37.22
CA LYS A 688 -28.74 15.50 -37.37
C LYS A 688 -27.86 16.23 -36.37
N VAL A 689 -27.78 15.73 -35.14
CA VAL A 689 -26.99 16.31 -34.04
C VAL A 689 -25.92 15.29 -33.67
N ARG A 690 -24.65 15.63 -33.91
CA ARG A 690 -23.50 14.72 -33.75
C ARG A 690 -22.28 15.47 -33.29
N THR A 691 -21.56 14.93 -32.31
CA THR A 691 -20.28 15.48 -31.85
C THR A 691 -19.12 15.16 -32.82
N PRO A 692 -17.98 15.86 -32.72
CA PRO A 692 -16.85 15.69 -33.64
C PRO A 692 -16.25 14.28 -33.70
N ASP A 693 -16.26 13.53 -32.59
CA ASP A 693 -15.72 12.16 -32.51
C ASP A 693 -16.47 11.17 -33.41
N ILE A 694 -17.74 11.44 -33.72
CA ILE A 694 -18.58 10.63 -34.62
C ILE A 694 -18.89 11.36 -35.94
N GLY A 695 -18.06 12.36 -36.29
CA GLY A 695 -18.08 13.05 -37.58
C GLY A 695 -19.10 14.18 -37.72
N GLY A 696 -19.55 14.78 -36.61
CA GLY A 696 -20.42 15.97 -36.62
C GLY A 696 -19.73 17.24 -36.12
N TYR A 697 -20.55 18.27 -35.86
CA TYR A 697 -20.09 19.61 -35.42
C TYR A 697 -20.84 20.13 -34.19
N SER A 698 -21.78 19.34 -33.66
CA SER A 698 -22.61 19.72 -32.51
C SER A 698 -21.84 19.64 -31.20
N SER A 699 -22.25 20.46 -30.24
CA SER A 699 -21.70 20.49 -28.89
C SER A 699 -22.28 19.41 -27.99
N THR A 700 -21.68 19.20 -26.80
CA THR A 700 -22.24 18.36 -25.74
C THR A 700 -23.63 18.82 -25.34
N THR A 701 -23.82 20.15 -25.24
CA THR A 701 -25.11 20.77 -24.93
C THR A 701 -26.16 20.48 -26.01
N ASP A 702 -25.80 20.59 -27.29
CA ASP A 702 -26.74 20.34 -28.39
C ASP A 702 -27.26 18.89 -28.37
N ILE A 703 -26.39 17.92 -28.10
CA ILE A 703 -26.81 16.51 -27.93
C ILE A 703 -27.73 16.36 -26.72
N THR A 704 -27.39 17.00 -25.60
CA THR A 704 -28.19 16.93 -24.36
C THR A 704 -29.60 17.46 -24.59
N LEU A 705 -29.74 18.63 -25.22
CA LEU A 705 -31.03 19.23 -25.57
C LEU A 705 -31.80 18.37 -26.57
N ALA A 706 -31.14 17.86 -27.61
CA ALA A 706 -31.78 16.98 -28.59
C ALA A 706 -32.32 15.69 -27.94
N VAL A 707 -31.62 15.15 -26.93
CA VAL A 707 -32.11 13.99 -26.16
C VAL A 707 -33.33 14.39 -25.33
N ILE A 708 -33.30 15.52 -24.64
CA ILE A 708 -34.42 16.04 -23.84
C ILE A 708 -35.66 16.23 -24.72
N ASP A 709 -35.51 16.82 -25.90
CA ASP A 709 -36.60 17.06 -26.87
C ASP A 709 -37.23 15.75 -27.40
N ASN A 710 -36.51 14.62 -27.29
CA ASN A 710 -36.97 13.30 -27.73
C ASN A 710 -37.40 12.38 -26.56
N LEU A 711 -37.51 12.90 -25.33
CA LEU A 711 -38.10 12.17 -24.22
C LEU A 711 -39.62 12.06 -24.45
N ASN A 712 -40.08 10.88 -24.90
CA ASN A 712 -41.51 10.57 -24.99
C ASN A 712 -42.05 10.24 -23.59
N LEU A 713 -42.36 11.26 -22.79
CA LEU A 713 -42.79 11.14 -21.39
C LEU A 713 -44.25 10.76 -21.21
#